data_AF-A0A2E9SJ68-F1
#
_entry.id   AF-A0A2E9SJ68-F1
#
_cell.length_a   1.000
_cell.length_b   1.000
_cell.length_c   1.000
_cell.angle_alpha   90.00
_cell.angle_beta   90.00
_cell.angle_gamma   90.00
#
_symmetry.space_group_name_H-M   'P 1'
#
loop_
_entity.id
_entity.type
_entity.pdbx_description
1 polymer ?
#
loop_
_entity_poly.entity_id
_entity_poly.type
_entity_poly.pdbx_seq_one_letter_code
_entity_poly.pdbx_strand_id
1 'polypeptide(L)'
;MIPMDSIWEDFLALELEPGARQVAEELRAFLLRSELGGAEILSGRSEKVFEAGLMWPLEKGIHETLGRSSDVRFGKLLRAFVEFANRVGERDFPLPAVPILLEPHRSVLQRFHPVEAERAERWRLSLIDWIETVSVSDLKPHLGVGALIVSAALNSGLVDSGALHKLLQSIPEKLTVLAGRAYLDLELPWRGSESLERRRWFPDPVSEMIFLQLKPEENEPLGHKTPAKALWPFLRLWFKLCKGVENPPKNFSDFMIASRALTYHELPVNIGTYMAREHVSHSLRPEVWQRLHGVYSTASPTGDNIERQCDEQTTSETGAFQEAVETFEWAQALWEILKGSDRELVGQKLRNLLEDGQHVISRSECMLAAWALHMSTKPAASGKRLALSTIRQYVRQTGTRLAALAGDGDISNYDIAEFEELYTEVLADAQSPGFRNQLSVGLREFHHFLTHNYGVPKLSEVMNLGGGSILHPVDANLITLDDYQEIRRRIRDAELELIAPDLPTIVELIFVLGFRCGLRRMEALMLRIEDIHLMGRSAIIVRRYAGHRLKTANAKRQIPIYALLDAGERSLLEAWMEYRRSEEQERPSTSALFAVPSRGWVQVRQEKVMPILHQLMREVTGDQSLRYHHLRHSFASWTFLRLILAHHGKRTTLFPDQPITDEWLDQSSEFAEQLLKARHRPDLYAVARLLGHSGPDMSLEHYVHTMDLAGLALDERRNMFEDKTLAAASGVPISSAYRLLRNAGIQGLLRRVRNSYRHRANVLRPTEKPSAKAEPEHQRFRDRLMLIEKYLKFRHRTSIEQDVLAERLGLSVEACQLLEERSTYLAGLRSNALRTQTSRHRFSKIEENEGRGDSIRLHTEPRTRSSKAFFDSLLDRVEALLHDNSDLVWEVVEYYIHNQWKTATSLIFRDPQKPEMAKKYLQFLESLGFPRRSLSLTNRDVRDRSPYRALWKKQLGLTYRDTIKIRAPANKHRKVEARWLFIGLDFVNDSERDQSRSFGFRYFMVMLAMAAPVLRPEQTVGDAHEQLMWASSDKSSEPGVVPAA
;
A
#
# COMPACT_ATOMS: atom_id res chain seq x y z
N MET A 1 -45.19 32.45 -26.63
CA MET A 1 -44.48 31.19 -26.96
C MET A 1 -44.73 30.87 -28.42
N ILE A 2 -43.70 30.49 -29.16
CA ILE A 2 -43.85 30.08 -30.56
C ILE A 2 -44.70 28.79 -30.62
N PRO A 3 -45.66 28.67 -31.54
CA PRO A 3 -46.42 27.42 -31.74
C PRO A 3 -45.48 26.25 -32.05
N MET A 4 -45.76 25.08 -31.47
CA MET A 4 -44.91 23.90 -31.66
C MET A 4 -44.77 23.48 -33.13
N ASP A 5 -45.79 23.73 -33.96
CA ASP A 5 -45.71 23.47 -35.40
C ASP A 5 -44.69 24.35 -36.12
N SER A 6 -44.59 25.64 -35.75
CA SER A 6 -43.58 26.55 -36.29
C SER A 6 -42.18 26.14 -35.85
N ILE A 7 -42.01 25.67 -34.61
CA ILE A 7 -40.73 25.15 -34.09
C ILE A 7 -40.30 23.88 -34.86
N TRP A 8 -41.26 23.01 -35.21
CA TRP A 8 -40.98 21.83 -36.04
C TRP A 8 -40.60 22.19 -37.47
N GLU A 9 -41.25 23.19 -38.08
CA GLU A 9 -40.92 23.68 -39.41
C GLU A 9 -39.49 24.28 -39.44
N ASP A 10 -39.15 25.10 -38.45
CA ASP A 10 -37.81 25.68 -38.31
C ASP A 10 -36.76 24.59 -38.08
N PHE A 11 -37.06 23.59 -37.25
CA PHE A 11 -36.14 22.47 -36.99
C PHE A 11 -35.89 21.62 -38.24
N LEU A 12 -36.92 21.37 -39.05
CA LEU A 12 -36.79 20.63 -40.31
C LEU A 12 -36.16 21.45 -41.45
N ALA A 13 -36.12 22.77 -41.32
CA ALA A 13 -35.44 23.68 -42.24
C ALA A 13 -33.94 23.80 -41.99
N LEU A 14 -33.42 23.31 -40.87
CA LEU A 14 -31.98 23.25 -40.59
C LEU A 14 -31.25 22.36 -41.60
N GLU A 15 -29.98 22.67 -41.88
CA GLU A 15 -29.08 21.79 -42.63
C GLU A 15 -28.76 20.54 -41.80
N LEU A 16 -29.62 19.52 -41.90
CA LEU A 16 -29.45 18.22 -41.26
C LEU A 16 -28.63 17.27 -42.16
N GLU A 17 -27.85 16.38 -41.55
CA GLU A 17 -27.09 15.36 -42.29
C GLU A 17 -28.00 14.47 -43.18
N PRO A 18 -27.48 13.90 -44.29
CA PRO A 18 -28.26 13.02 -45.17
C PRO A 18 -28.91 11.86 -44.40
N GLY A 19 -30.25 11.77 -44.46
CA GLY A 19 -31.04 10.77 -43.75
C GLY A 19 -31.54 11.19 -42.36
N ALA A 20 -30.96 12.23 -41.73
CA ALA A 20 -31.45 12.74 -40.44
C ALA A 20 -32.80 13.45 -40.57
N ARG A 21 -33.05 14.12 -41.72
CA ARG A 21 -34.35 14.75 -42.02
C ARG A 21 -35.49 13.72 -42.07
N GLN A 22 -35.27 12.59 -42.73
CA GLN A 22 -36.25 11.51 -42.80
C GLN A 22 -36.58 10.97 -41.40
N VAL A 23 -35.56 10.75 -40.57
CA VAL A 23 -35.73 10.28 -39.18
C VAL A 23 -36.45 11.34 -38.32
N ALA A 24 -36.20 12.63 -38.55
CA ALA A 24 -36.90 13.72 -37.88
C ALA A 24 -38.40 13.79 -38.27
N GLU A 25 -38.71 13.59 -39.55
CA GLU A 25 -40.08 13.53 -40.06
C GLU A 25 -40.83 12.30 -39.52
N GLU A 26 -40.17 11.14 -39.46
CA GLU A 26 -40.71 9.92 -38.85
C GLU A 26 -40.93 10.08 -37.34
N LEU A 27 -40.01 10.76 -36.64
CA LEU A 27 -40.15 11.09 -35.21
C LEU A 27 -41.34 12.02 -34.99
N ARG A 28 -41.50 13.09 -35.79
CA ARG A 28 -42.65 14.00 -35.71
C ARG A 28 -43.95 13.24 -35.96
N ALA A 29 -43.98 12.38 -36.97
CA ALA A 29 -45.15 11.55 -37.28
C ALA A 29 -45.53 10.60 -36.14
N PHE A 30 -44.54 10.01 -35.46
CA PHE A 30 -44.78 9.20 -34.27
C PHE A 30 -45.36 10.03 -33.12
N LEU A 31 -44.77 11.20 -32.82
CA LEU A 31 -45.25 12.08 -31.75
C LEU A 31 -46.69 12.56 -31.99
N LEU A 32 -47.07 12.79 -33.25
CA LEU A 32 -48.44 13.15 -33.64
C LEU A 32 -49.46 12.03 -33.46
N ARG A 33 -49.03 10.76 -33.49
CA ARG A 33 -49.91 9.58 -33.41
C ARG A 33 -49.87 8.87 -32.05
N SER A 34 -48.83 9.09 -31.26
CA SER A 34 -48.62 8.41 -29.99
C SER A 34 -49.58 8.93 -28.90
N GLU A 35 -50.13 8.03 -28.08
CA GLU A 35 -50.93 8.38 -26.89
C GLU A 35 -50.07 8.52 -25.62
N LEU A 36 -48.74 8.40 -25.73
CA LEU A 36 -47.84 8.52 -24.59
C LEU A 36 -47.83 9.94 -24.03
N GLY A 37 -47.88 10.05 -22.70
CA GLY A 37 -47.77 11.33 -22.02
C GLY A 37 -46.49 12.08 -22.42
N GLY A 38 -46.62 13.36 -22.74
CA GLY A 38 -45.53 14.19 -23.29
C GLY A 38 -45.45 14.21 -24.82
N ALA A 39 -45.92 13.18 -25.53
CA ALA A 39 -45.94 13.16 -27.00
C ALA A 39 -46.87 14.24 -27.57
N GLU A 40 -48.06 14.38 -26.98
CA GLU A 40 -49.06 15.39 -27.33
C GLU A 40 -48.55 16.82 -27.13
N ILE A 41 -47.66 17.06 -26.14
CA ILE A 41 -47.07 18.37 -25.88
C ILE A 41 -45.96 18.67 -26.91
N LEU A 42 -45.05 17.72 -27.12
CA LEU A 42 -43.95 17.88 -28.08
C LEU A 42 -44.39 17.87 -29.55
N SER A 43 -45.57 17.31 -29.84
CA SER A 43 -46.20 17.38 -31.16
C SER A 43 -47.07 18.62 -31.38
N GLY A 44 -47.28 19.45 -30.34
CA GLY A 44 -48.17 20.61 -30.42
C GLY A 44 -49.67 20.32 -30.35
N ARG A 45 -50.08 19.07 -30.03
CA ARG A 45 -51.50 18.69 -29.85
C ARG A 45 -52.08 19.16 -28.51
N SER A 46 -51.23 19.56 -27.56
CA SER A 46 -51.61 19.96 -26.21
C SER A 46 -50.70 21.07 -25.71
N GLU A 47 -51.27 22.09 -25.05
CA GLU A 47 -50.54 23.21 -24.44
C GLU A 47 -50.22 22.99 -22.96
N LYS A 48 -50.44 21.77 -22.44
CA LYS A 48 -50.14 21.43 -21.04
C LYS A 48 -48.64 21.58 -20.72
N VAL A 49 -48.34 21.84 -19.45
CA VAL A 49 -46.97 21.86 -18.93
C VAL A 49 -46.35 20.47 -19.03
N PHE A 50 -45.11 20.40 -19.50
CA PHE A 50 -44.38 19.14 -19.60
C PHE A 50 -43.81 18.75 -18.23
N GLU A 51 -44.39 17.74 -17.58
CA GLU A 51 -43.85 17.20 -16.33
C GLU A 51 -42.63 16.30 -16.58
N ALA A 52 -41.61 16.39 -15.72
CA ALA A 52 -40.36 15.64 -15.87
C ALA A 52 -40.56 14.10 -15.94
N GLY A 53 -41.60 13.58 -15.28
CA GLY A 53 -41.95 12.16 -15.30
C GLY A 53 -42.43 11.63 -16.66
N LEU A 54 -42.80 12.51 -17.60
CA LEU A 54 -43.34 12.13 -18.92
C LEU A 54 -42.25 11.81 -19.94
N MET A 55 -41.00 12.24 -19.71
CA MET A 55 -39.92 12.06 -20.69
C MET A 55 -39.50 10.59 -20.83
N TRP A 56 -39.34 9.87 -19.73
CA TRP A 56 -38.85 8.49 -19.76
C TRP A 56 -39.81 7.51 -20.48
N PRO A 57 -41.14 7.54 -20.24
CA PRO A 57 -42.09 6.74 -21.01
C PRO A 57 -42.06 7.05 -22.51
N LEU A 58 -41.87 8.32 -22.87
CA LEU A 58 -41.78 8.75 -24.26
C LEU A 58 -40.52 8.20 -24.95
N GLU A 59 -39.36 8.31 -24.30
CA GLU A 59 -38.09 7.76 -24.79
C GLU A 59 -38.18 6.24 -25.01
N LYS A 60 -38.78 5.54 -24.05
CA LYS A 60 -39.00 4.10 -24.12
C LYS A 60 -39.91 3.74 -25.30
N GLY A 61 -41.02 4.44 -25.47
CA GLY A 61 -41.97 4.18 -26.57
C GLY A 61 -41.40 4.46 -27.96
N ILE A 62 -40.59 5.51 -28.10
CA ILE A 62 -39.85 5.79 -29.34
C ILE A 62 -38.87 4.65 -29.64
N HIS A 63 -38.14 4.17 -28.64
CA HIS A 63 -37.21 3.06 -28.81
C HIS A 63 -37.91 1.75 -29.17
N GLU A 64 -39.06 1.45 -28.55
CA GLU A 64 -39.82 0.22 -28.82
C GLU A 64 -40.53 0.23 -30.19
N THR A 65 -40.94 1.41 -30.67
CA THR A 65 -41.78 1.51 -31.88
C THR A 65 -41.00 1.89 -33.14
N LEU A 66 -40.11 2.89 -33.03
CA LEU A 66 -39.32 3.42 -34.15
C LEU A 66 -37.90 2.86 -34.15
N GLY A 67 -37.34 2.58 -32.97
CA GLY A 67 -36.05 1.94 -32.82
C GLY A 67 -36.12 0.44 -33.14
N ARG A 68 -35.80 0.04 -34.37
CA ARG A 68 -35.20 -1.31 -34.52
C ARG A 68 -33.99 -1.34 -33.59
N SER A 69 -33.75 -2.45 -32.89
CA SER A 69 -32.93 -2.63 -31.67
C SER A 69 -31.48 -2.08 -31.62
N SER A 70 -31.07 -1.24 -32.56
CA SER A 70 -29.81 -0.51 -32.63
C SER A 70 -29.91 0.92 -33.21
N ASP A 71 -31.10 1.48 -33.50
CA ASP A 71 -31.19 2.80 -34.14
C ASP A 71 -31.25 3.97 -33.13
N VAL A 72 -30.08 4.45 -32.74
CA VAL A 72 -29.90 5.58 -31.80
C VAL A 72 -30.26 6.95 -32.41
N ARG A 73 -30.52 7.01 -33.72
CA ARG A 73 -30.80 8.28 -34.42
C ARG A 73 -32.06 8.96 -33.90
N PHE A 74 -33.13 8.21 -33.61
CA PHE A 74 -34.38 8.76 -33.07
C PHE A 74 -34.20 9.43 -31.70
N GLY A 75 -33.45 8.80 -30.79
CA GLY A 75 -33.17 9.38 -29.47
C GLY A 75 -32.26 10.61 -29.55
N LYS A 76 -31.26 10.61 -30.44
CA LYS A 76 -30.41 11.78 -30.70
C LYS A 76 -31.21 12.94 -31.28
N LEU A 77 -32.11 12.66 -32.23
CA LEU A 77 -32.97 13.66 -32.85
C LEU A 77 -34.03 14.21 -31.90
N LEU A 78 -34.63 13.36 -31.05
CA LEU A 78 -35.53 13.82 -29.99
C LEU A 78 -34.82 14.79 -29.07
N ARG A 79 -33.61 14.45 -28.63
CA ARG A 79 -32.80 15.34 -27.80
C ARG A 79 -32.45 16.65 -28.51
N ALA A 80 -31.99 16.58 -29.75
CA ALA A 80 -31.67 17.76 -30.55
C ALA A 80 -32.90 18.67 -30.75
N PHE A 81 -34.07 18.08 -30.99
CA PHE A 81 -35.33 18.80 -31.10
C PHE A 81 -35.72 19.48 -29.78
N VAL A 82 -35.63 18.79 -28.65
CA VAL A 82 -35.94 19.37 -27.33
C VAL A 82 -34.96 20.49 -26.98
N GLU A 83 -33.66 20.31 -27.26
CA GLU A 83 -32.64 21.37 -27.11
C GLU A 83 -32.97 22.59 -28.00
N PHE A 84 -33.39 22.36 -29.24
CA PHE A 84 -33.80 23.41 -30.17
C PHE A 84 -35.08 24.13 -29.70
N ALA A 85 -36.10 23.39 -29.29
CA ALA A 85 -37.36 23.93 -28.80
C ALA A 85 -37.18 24.78 -27.53
N ASN A 86 -36.30 24.36 -26.61
CA ASN A 86 -35.97 25.15 -25.44
C ASN A 86 -35.25 26.46 -25.80
N ARG A 87 -34.38 26.42 -26.82
CA ARG A 87 -33.56 27.56 -27.23
C ARG A 87 -34.32 28.58 -28.08
N VAL A 88 -35.16 28.13 -29.01
CA VAL A 88 -35.87 28.99 -29.97
C VAL A 88 -37.28 29.32 -29.50
N GLY A 89 -37.96 28.39 -28.82
CA GLY A 89 -39.34 28.53 -28.39
C GLY A 89 -39.55 29.09 -26.98
N GLU A 90 -38.47 29.42 -26.25
CA GLU A 90 -38.48 29.79 -24.83
C GLU A 90 -39.23 28.75 -23.96
N ARG A 91 -38.96 27.46 -24.21
CA ARG A 91 -39.53 26.33 -23.46
C ARG A 91 -38.55 25.84 -22.39
N ASP A 92 -39.08 25.21 -21.35
CA ASP A 92 -38.29 24.55 -20.29
C ASP A 92 -38.62 23.05 -20.24
N PHE A 93 -38.35 22.36 -21.34
CA PHE A 93 -38.55 20.91 -21.42
C PHE A 93 -37.33 20.16 -20.86
N PRO A 94 -37.54 19.08 -20.09
CA PRO A 94 -36.46 18.24 -19.58
C PRO A 94 -35.74 17.55 -20.75
N LEU A 95 -34.40 17.58 -20.73
CA LEU A 95 -33.60 17.00 -21.81
C LEU A 95 -33.67 15.46 -21.81
N PRO A 96 -33.94 14.83 -22.97
CA PRO A 96 -33.81 13.38 -23.12
C PRO A 96 -32.39 12.88 -22.83
N ALA A 97 -32.26 11.66 -22.31
CA ALA A 97 -31.00 10.98 -22.06
C ALA A 97 -30.17 10.84 -23.35
N VAL A 98 -28.85 10.98 -23.25
CA VAL A 98 -27.95 10.73 -24.40
C VAL A 98 -28.02 9.24 -24.72
N PRO A 99 -28.51 8.82 -25.90
CA PRO A 99 -28.57 7.41 -26.22
C PRO A 99 -27.16 6.95 -26.59
N ILE A 100 -26.55 6.16 -25.69
CA ILE A 100 -25.25 5.53 -25.91
C ILE A 100 -25.51 4.17 -26.55
N LEU A 101 -25.19 4.03 -27.83
CA LEU A 101 -25.10 2.73 -28.49
C LEU A 101 -23.85 2.04 -27.93
N LEU A 102 -24.04 1.15 -26.96
CA LEU A 102 -23.01 0.15 -26.70
C LEU A 102 -23.08 -0.80 -27.89
N GLU A 103 -22.15 -0.67 -28.84
CA GLU A 103 -21.95 -1.77 -29.78
C GLU A 103 -21.71 -3.02 -28.92
N PRO A 104 -22.54 -4.07 -29.05
CA PRO A 104 -22.21 -5.32 -28.40
C PRO A 104 -20.83 -5.69 -28.94
N HIS A 105 -19.83 -5.75 -28.06
CA HIS A 105 -18.53 -6.29 -28.40
C HIS A 105 -18.78 -7.59 -29.17
N ARG A 106 -18.14 -7.76 -30.33
CA ARG A 106 -18.17 -9.05 -31.03
C ARG A 106 -17.91 -10.11 -29.97
N SER A 107 -18.90 -10.98 -29.78
CA SER A 107 -18.81 -12.04 -28.80
C SER A 107 -17.47 -12.74 -28.97
N VAL A 108 -16.63 -12.72 -27.93
CA VAL A 108 -15.36 -13.48 -27.90
C VAL A 108 -15.64 -14.99 -27.92
N LEU A 109 -16.92 -15.39 -27.78
CA LEU A 109 -17.44 -16.72 -28.02
C LEU A 109 -17.31 -17.06 -29.51
N GLN A 110 -16.11 -17.45 -29.91
CA GLN A 110 -15.88 -18.22 -31.11
C GLN A 110 -16.81 -19.44 -31.05
N ARG A 111 -17.64 -19.61 -32.08
CA ARG A 111 -18.67 -20.65 -32.28
C ARG A 111 -18.55 -21.82 -31.31
N PHE A 112 -19.30 -21.79 -30.20
CA PHE A 112 -19.50 -22.99 -29.42
C PHE A 112 -20.17 -24.02 -30.32
N HIS A 113 -19.52 -25.16 -30.48
CA HIS A 113 -20.09 -26.32 -31.12
C HIS A 113 -20.47 -27.30 -30.01
N PRO A 114 -21.75 -27.37 -29.60
CA PRO A 114 -22.21 -28.32 -28.57
C PRO A 114 -21.75 -29.76 -28.84
N VAL A 115 -21.66 -30.12 -30.12
CA VAL A 115 -21.14 -31.42 -30.59
C VAL A 115 -19.71 -31.68 -30.12
N GLU A 116 -18.85 -30.66 -30.11
CA GLU A 116 -17.45 -30.79 -29.66
C GLU A 116 -17.36 -30.96 -28.13
N ALA A 117 -18.22 -30.26 -27.38
CA ALA A 117 -18.33 -30.42 -25.93
C ALA A 117 -18.85 -31.82 -25.58
N GLU A 118 -19.90 -32.29 -26.25
CA GLU A 118 -20.44 -33.64 -26.07
C GLU A 118 -19.41 -34.72 -26.39
N ARG A 119 -18.58 -34.52 -27.43
CA ARG A 119 -17.52 -35.45 -27.77
C ARG A 119 -16.45 -35.52 -26.68
N ALA A 120 -16.02 -34.37 -26.16
CA ALA A 120 -15.09 -34.32 -25.02
C ALA A 120 -15.69 -34.96 -23.77
N GLU A 121 -16.99 -34.80 -23.54
CA GLU A 121 -17.69 -35.44 -22.42
C GLU A 121 -17.63 -36.97 -22.50
N ARG A 122 -17.85 -37.54 -23.69
CA ARG A 122 -17.70 -38.99 -23.90
C ARG A 122 -16.29 -39.48 -23.62
N TRP A 123 -15.27 -38.68 -23.95
CA TRP A 123 -13.88 -39.01 -23.62
C TRP A 123 -13.64 -38.96 -22.10
N ARG A 124 -14.24 -37.99 -21.39
CA ARG A 124 -14.20 -37.91 -19.92
C ARG A 124 -14.84 -39.13 -19.26
N LEU A 125 -16.01 -39.56 -19.73
CA LEU A 125 -16.68 -40.77 -19.24
C LEU A 125 -15.86 -42.03 -19.52
N SER A 126 -15.22 -42.11 -20.70
CA SER A 126 -14.31 -43.22 -21.03
C SER A 126 -13.10 -43.27 -20.11
N LEU A 127 -12.58 -42.12 -19.68
CA LEU A 127 -11.51 -42.05 -18.67
C LEU A 127 -11.97 -42.59 -17.32
N ILE A 128 -13.17 -42.24 -16.87
CA ILE A 128 -13.75 -42.73 -15.62
C ILE A 128 -13.91 -44.25 -15.64
N ASP A 129 -14.52 -44.80 -16.70
CA ASP A 129 -14.68 -46.26 -16.88
C ASP A 129 -13.31 -46.99 -16.92
N TRP A 130 -12.34 -46.40 -17.61
CA TRP A 130 -10.99 -46.95 -17.68
C TRP A 130 -10.29 -46.97 -16.31
N ILE A 131 -10.44 -45.93 -15.49
CA ILE A 131 -9.89 -45.89 -14.12
C ILE A 131 -10.53 -46.97 -13.24
N GLU A 132 -11.82 -47.24 -13.40
CA GLU A 132 -12.52 -48.25 -12.60
C GLU A 132 -12.15 -49.69 -12.96
N THR A 133 -11.62 -49.91 -14.16
CA THR A 133 -11.24 -51.23 -14.67
C THR A 133 -9.76 -51.53 -14.55
N VAL A 134 -8.92 -50.50 -14.39
CA VAL A 134 -7.45 -50.62 -14.34
C VAL A 134 -6.91 -50.13 -12.99
N SER A 135 -6.04 -50.92 -12.37
CA SER A 135 -5.33 -50.49 -11.16
C SER A 135 -4.37 -49.34 -11.48
N VAL A 136 -4.65 -48.15 -10.94
CA VAL A 136 -3.82 -46.94 -11.15
C VAL A 136 -2.39 -47.13 -10.62
N SER A 137 -2.19 -47.98 -9.61
CA SER A 137 -0.87 -48.26 -9.02
C SER A 137 0.07 -49.04 -9.95
N ASP A 138 -0.47 -49.75 -10.93
CA ASP A 138 0.27 -50.65 -11.84
C ASP A 138 0.37 -50.09 -13.27
N LEU A 139 0.09 -48.80 -13.45
CA LEU A 139 0.11 -48.16 -14.76
C LEU A 139 1.53 -48.07 -15.32
N LYS A 140 1.69 -48.49 -16.58
CA LYS A 140 2.89 -48.20 -17.36
C LYS A 140 3.07 -46.68 -17.45
N PRO A 141 4.27 -46.10 -17.25
CA PRO A 141 4.44 -44.65 -17.13
C PRO A 141 3.87 -43.85 -18.30
N HIS A 142 4.16 -44.23 -19.55
CA HIS A 142 3.60 -43.54 -20.73
C HIS A 142 2.06 -43.56 -20.78
N LEU A 143 1.42 -44.64 -20.32
CA LEU A 143 -0.03 -44.76 -20.29
C LEU A 143 -0.64 -43.89 -19.18
N GLY A 144 0.00 -43.87 -18.00
CA GLY A 144 -0.39 -43.00 -16.90
C GLY A 144 -0.23 -41.51 -17.22
N VAL A 145 0.83 -41.13 -17.95
CA VAL A 145 1.00 -39.75 -18.45
C VAL A 145 -0.13 -39.37 -19.41
N GLY A 146 -0.52 -40.27 -20.32
CA GLY A 146 -1.68 -40.06 -21.20
C GLY A 146 -2.97 -39.83 -20.41
N ALA A 147 -3.24 -40.68 -19.41
CA ALA A 147 -4.40 -40.54 -18.53
C ALA A 147 -4.38 -39.22 -17.73
N LEU A 148 -3.21 -38.81 -17.22
CA LEU A 148 -3.04 -37.54 -16.51
C LEU A 148 -3.34 -36.35 -17.42
N ILE A 149 -2.86 -36.35 -18.67
CA ILE A 149 -3.12 -35.24 -19.62
C ILE A 149 -4.62 -35.15 -19.94
N VAL A 150 -5.30 -36.29 -20.17
CA VAL A 150 -6.75 -36.32 -20.42
C VAL A 150 -7.51 -35.82 -19.19
N SER A 151 -7.18 -36.32 -18.00
CA SER A 151 -7.80 -35.89 -16.75
C SER A 151 -7.54 -34.40 -16.47
N ALA A 152 -6.31 -33.93 -16.62
CA ALA A 152 -5.97 -32.53 -16.38
C ALA A 152 -6.72 -31.58 -17.33
N ALA A 153 -6.89 -31.95 -18.60
CA ALA A 153 -7.62 -31.15 -19.57
C ALA A 153 -9.14 -31.17 -19.35
N LEU A 154 -9.73 -32.36 -19.14
CA LEU A 154 -11.20 -32.53 -19.09
C LEU A 154 -11.80 -32.33 -17.70
N ASN A 155 -11.07 -32.68 -16.64
CA ASN A 155 -11.56 -32.63 -15.24
C ASN A 155 -11.00 -31.43 -14.47
N SER A 156 -9.77 -30.99 -14.76
CA SER A 156 -9.12 -29.87 -14.08
C SER A 156 -9.01 -28.58 -14.91
N GLY A 157 -9.53 -28.56 -16.15
CA GLY A 157 -9.59 -27.36 -16.99
C GLY A 157 -8.25 -26.86 -17.54
N LEU A 158 -7.21 -27.69 -17.59
CA LEU A 158 -5.92 -27.31 -18.16
C LEU A 158 -5.95 -27.36 -19.70
N VAL A 159 -6.68 -26.44 -20.33
CA VAL A 159 -6.99 -26.45 -21.77
C VAL A 159 -6.11 -25.50 -22.61
N ASP A 160 -4.85 -25.35 -22.20
CA ASP A 160 -3.78 -24.73 -22.97
C ASP A 160 -2.64 -25.72 -23.28
N SER A 161 -2.12 -25.65 -24.50
CA SER A 161 -1.05 -26.52 -24.98
C SER A 161 0.29 -26.27 -24.27
N GLY A 162 0.62 -25.01 -23.98
CA GLY A 162 1.83 -24.64 -23.26
C GLY A 162 1.75 -25.10 -21.80
N ALA A 163 0.60 -24.90 -21.16
CA ALA A 163 0.37 -25.33 -19.79
C ALA A 163 0.41 -26.86 -19.61
N LEU A 164 -0.20 -27.63 -20.52
CA LEU A 164 -0.09 -29.10 -20.51
C LEU A 164 1.35 -29.58 -20.75
N HIS A 165 2.09 -28.89 -21.61
CA HIS A 165 3.50 -29.20 -21.83
C HIS A 165 4.34 -28.92 -20.59
N LYS A 166 4.07 -27.80 -19.90
CA LYS A 166 4.74 -27.49 -18.62
C LYS A 166 4.36 -28.48 -17.53
N LEU A 167 3.11 -28.94 -17.46
CA LEU A 167 2.70 -30.02 -16.55
C LEU A 167 3.52 -31.29 -16.80
N LEU A 168 3.70 -31.69 -18.06
CA LEU A 168 4.51 -32.84 -18.44
C LEU A 168 5.98 -32.69 -17.99
N GLN A 169 6.57 -31.50 -18.12
CA GLN A 169 7.91 -31.18 -17.62
C GLN A 169 7.99 -31.19 -16.09
N SER A 170 6.90 -30.86 -15.41
CA SER A 170 6.83 -30.74 -13.95
C SER A 170 6.47 -32.07 -13.26
N ILE A 171 6.26 -33.17 -14.01
CA ILE A 171 5.99 -34.49 -13.43
C ILE A 171 7.04 -34.91 -12.40
N PRO A 172 8.37 -34.69 -12.58
CA PRO A 172 9.37 -35.03 -11.56
C PRO A 172 9.26 -34.21 -10.26
N GLU A 173 8.62 -33.04 -10.31
CA GLU A 173 8.48 -32.15 -9.17
C GLU A 173 7.47 -32.68 -8.13
N LYS A 174 7.49 -32.08 -6.93
CA LYS A 174 6.55 -32.40 -5.87
C LYS A 174 5.33 -31.50 -5.97
N LEU A 175 4.17 -32.11 -5.77
CA LEU A 175 2.94 -31.36 -5.65
C LEU A 175 2.84 -30.69 -4.27
N THR A 176 2.53 -29.40 -4.22
CA THR A 176 2.42 -28.67 -2.95
C THR A 176 1.01 -28.78 -2.40
N VAL A 177 0.87 -29.00 -1.09
CA VAL A 177 -0.42 -29.14 -0.41
C VAL A 177 -0.53 -28.08 0.68
N LEU A 178 -1.55 -27.24 0.60
CA LEU A 178 -1.81 -26.13 1.53
C LEU A 178 -3.32 -26.05 1.81
N ALA A 179 -3.71 -25.86 3.07
CA ALA A 179 -5.12 -25.87 3.50
C ALA A 179 -5.93 -27.08 2.97
N GLY A 180 -5.29 -28.26 2.90
CA GLY A 180 -5.90 -29.49 2.38
C GLY A 180 -5.99 -29.59 0.85
N ARG A 181 -5.55 -28.57 0.10
CA ARG A 181 -5.62 -28.54 -1.36
C ARG A 181 -4.26 -28.72 -1.99
N ALA A 182 -4.23 -29.58 -3.00
CA ALA A 182 -3.09 -29.78 -3.87
C ALA A 182 -2.99 -28.68 -4.93
N TYR A 183 -1.79 -28.21 -5.24
CA TYR A 183 -1.54 -27.31 -6.36
C TYR A 183 -0.11 -27.45 -6.91
N LEU A 184 0.06 -26.96 -8.13
CA LEU A 184 1.33 -26.84 -8.83
C LEU A 184 1.39 -25.47 -9.52
N ASP A 185 2.47 -24.72 -9.30
CA ASP A 185 2.68 -23.43 -9.96
C ASP A 185 3.42 -23.66 -11.29
N LEU A 186 2.74 -23.40 -12.41
CA LEU A 186 3.27 -23.54 -13.76
C LEU A 186 3.87 -22.22 -14.23
N GLU A 187 5.18 -22.21 -14.48
CA GLU A 187 5.86 -21.07 -15.09
C GLU A 187 5.86 -21.19 -16.61
N LEU A 188 5.12 -20.29 -17.26
CA LEU A 188 4.82 -20.34 -18.68
C LEU A 188 5.55 -19.24 -19.45
N PRO A 189 6.05 -19.55 -20.67
CA PRO A 189 6.68 -18.56 -21.52
C PRO A 189 5.64 -17.57 -22.06
N TRP A 190 6.01 -16.30 -22.19
CA TRP A 190 5.15 -15.28 -22.78
C TRP A 190 5.97 -14.39 -23.74
N ARG A 191 5.46 -14.22 -24.97
CA ARG A 191 6.09 -13.41 -26.04
C ARG A 191 7.59 -13.65 -26.26
N GLY A 192 8.02 -14.91 -26.16
CA GLY A 192 9.39 -15.34 -26.48
C GLY A 192 10.38 -15.31 -25.31
N SER A 193 9.98 -14.84 -24.12
CA SER A 193 10.77 -15.00 -22.89
C SER A 193 10.23 -16.14 -22.04
N GLU A 194 11.12 -16.96 -21.49
CA GLU A 194 10.77 -18.07 -20.60
C GLU A 194 10.26 -17.53 -19.24
N SER A 195 9.33 -18.28 -18.60
CA SER A 195 8.88 -18.09 -17.21
C SER A 195 8.30 -16.71 -16.78
N LEU A 196 7.74 -15.93 -17.70
CA LEU A 196 7.13 -14.61 -17.37
C LEU A 196 5.70 -14.68 -16.79
N GLU A 197 4.93 -15.73 -17.06
CA GLU A 197 3.57 -15.90 -16.53
C GLU A 197 3.54 -17.06 -15.53
N ARG A 198 3.05 -16.80 -14.32
CA ARG A 198 2.84 -17.83 -13.30
C ARG A 198 1.36 -18.17 -13.21
N ARG A 199 1.04 -19.45 -13.33
CA ARG A 199 -0.32 -19.97 -13.16
C ARG A 199 -0.37 -21.10 -12.16
N ARG A 200 -1.21 -20.95 -11.14
CA ARG A 200 -1.49 -22.01 -10.19
C ARG A 200 -2.51 -22.97 -10.77
N TRP A 201 -2.11 -24.21 -10.98
CA TRP A 201 -2.99 -25.30 -11.34
C TRP A 201 -3.38 -26.09 -10.09
N PHE A 202 -4.68 -26.21 -9.87
CA PHE A 202 -5.24 -27.10 -8.85
C PHE A 202 -5.68 -28.39 -9.56
N PRO A 203 -5.08 -29.58 -9.32
CA PRO A 203 -5.63 -30.82 -9.86
C PRO A 203 -6.96 -31.18 -9.18
N ASP A 204 -7.87 -31.81 -9.92
CA ASP A 204 -9.00 -32.55 -9.37
C ASP A 204 -8.51 -33.83 -8.63
N PRO A 205 -9.36 -34.47 -7.79
CA PRO A 205 -8.93 -35.63 -7.00
C PRO A 205 -8.33 -36.77 -7.81
N VAL A 206 -8.85 -37.05 -9.00
CA VAL A 206 -8.34 -38.12 -9.88
C VAL A 206 -7.00 -37.72 -10.48
N SER A 207 -6.90 -36.50 -11.03
CA SER A 207 -5.63 -35.98 -11.54
C SER A 207 -4.52 -35.97 -10.48
N GLU A 208 -4.87 -35.60 -9.25
CA GLU A 208 -3.93 -35.61 -8.11
C GLU A 208 -3.45 -37.03 -7.80
N MET A 209 -4.37 -38.00 -7.71
CA MET A 209 -4.04 -39.39 -7.41
C MET A 209 -3.18 -40.01 -8.52
N ILE A 210 -3.47 -39.74 -9.80
CA ILE A 210 -2.64 -40.20 -10.92
C ILE A 210 -1.25 -39.58 -10.81
N PHE A 211 -1.15 -38.26 -10.63
CA PHE A 211 0.14 -37.55 -10.56
C PHE A 211 1.06 -38.11 -9.46
N LEU A 212 0.50 -38.38 -8.27
CA LEU A 212 1.26 -38.91 -7.13
C LEU A 212 1.77 -40.33 -7.37
N GLN A 213 1.05 -41.14 -8.15
CA GLN A 213 1.38 -42.54 -8.43
C GLN A 213 2.33 -42.74 -9.62
N LEU A 214 2.52 -41.72 -10.48
CA LEU A 214 3.44 -41.80 -11.62
C LEU A 214 4.90 -41.95 -11.17
N LYS A 215 5.63 -42.83 -11.87
CA LYS A 215 7.07 -43.03 -11.70
C LYS A 215 7.85 -42.09 -12.63
N PRO A 216 8.63 -41.12 -12.10
CA PRO A 216 9.30 -40.11 -12.92
C PRO A 216 10.56 -40.63 -13.66
N GLU A 217 11.20 -41.70 -13.17
CA GLU A 217 12.51 -42.20 -13.64
C GLU A 217 12.51 -42.80 -15.05
N GLU A 218 11.34 -43.12 -15.63
CA GLU A 218 11.21 -43.73 -16.97
C GLU A 218 10.85 -42.71 -18.07
N ASN A 219 10.75 -41.42 -17.76
CA ASN A 219 10.39 -40.39 -18.74
C ASN A 219 11.65 -39.83 -19.42
N GLU A 220 11.84 -40.13 -20.71
CA GLU A 220 12.90 -39.52 -21.51
C GLU A 220 12.79 -37.98 -21.49
N PRO A 221 13.92 -37.25 -21.43
CA PRO A 221 13.92 -35.81 -21.55
C PRO A 221 13.33 -35.41 -22.91
N LEU A 222 12.22 -34.67 -22.86
CA LEU A 222 11.60 -34.10 -24.04
C LEU A 222 12.52 -33.01 -24.58
N GLY A 223 13.38 -33.34 -25.54
CA GLY A 223 14.14 -32.35 -26.30
C GLY A 223 13.21 -31.31 -26.96
N HIS A 224 13.77 -30.25 -27.57
CA HIS A 224 13.06 -29.11 -28.17
C HIS A 224 11.98 -29.50 -29.21
N LYS A 225 10.83 -30.00 -28.73
CA LYS A 225 9.66 -30.39 -29.51
C LYS A 225 8.57 -29.36 -29.24
N THR A 226 7.76 -29.08 -30.26
CA THR A 226 6.56 -28.26 -30.04
C THR A 226 5.62 -28.97 -29.04
N PRO A 227 4.84 -28.23 -28.22
CA PRO A 227 3.93 -28.81 -27.22
C PRO A 227 3.06 -29.95 -27.76
N ALA A 228 2.46 -29.75 -28.94
CA ALA A 228 1.63 -30.76 -29.60
C ALA A 228 2.40 -32.05 -29.94
N LYS A 229 3.65 -31.94 -30.43
CA LYS A 229 4.49 -33.10 -30.77
C LYS A 229 4.98 -33.85 -29.53
N ALA A 230 5.19 -33.14 -28.42
CA ALA A 230 5.55 -33.73 -27.15
C ALA A 230 4.39 -34.51 -26.50
N LEU A 231 3.17 -33.95 -26.55
CA LEU A 231 2.01 -34.49 -25.84
C LEU A 231 1.26 -35.59 -26.63
N TRP A 232 1.17 -35.47 -27.96
CA TRP A 232 0.37 -36.35 -28.79
C TRP A 232 0.69 -37.86 -28.68
N PRO A 233 1.97 -38.30 -28.58
CA PRO A 233 2.28 -39.72 -28.45
C PRO A 233 1.64 -40.38 -27.23
N PHE A 234 1.65 -39.71 -26.09
CA PHE A 234 1.04 -40.19 -24.84
C PHE A 234 -0.48 -40.26 -24.94
N LEU A 235 -1.10 -39.19 -25.46
CA LEU A 235 -2.55 -39.13 -25.68
C LEU A 235 -3.03 -40.22 -26.65
N ARG A 236 -2.36 -40.35 -27.81
CA ARG A 236 -2.70 -41.35 -28.83
C ARG A 236 -2.57 -42.77 -28.28
N LEU A 237 -1.55 -43.04 -27.49
CA LEU A 237 -1.36 -44.35 -26.85
C LEU A 237 -2.51 -44.66 -25.88
N TRP A 238 -2.89 -43.68 -25.05
CA TRP A 238 -4.00 -43.83 -24.11
C TRP A 238 -5.33 -44.07 -24.83
N PHE A 239 -5.70 -43.22 -25.80
CA PHE A 239 -6.93 -43.38 -26.59
C PHE A 239 -6.98 -44.70 -27.39
N LYS A 240 -5.83 -45.25 -27.79
CA LYS A 240 -5.75 -46.56 -28.48
C LYS A 240 -6.01 -47.74 -27.53
N LEU A 241 -5.61 -47.62 -26.27
CA LEU A 241 -5.70 -48.70 -25.28
C LEU A 241 -6.95 -48.62 -24.41
N CYS A 242 -7.56 -47.43 -24.29
CA CYS A 242 -8.86 -47.24 -23.68
C CYS A 242 -9.93 -47.90 -24.56
N LYS A 243 -10.56 -48.97 -24.08
CA LYS A 243 -11.66 -49.64 -24.79
C LYS A 243 -12.89 -48.72 -24.78
N GLY A 244 -13.70 -48.76 -25.84
CA GLY A 244 -15.01 -48.11 -25.87
C GLY A 244 -15.03 -46.60 -26.18
N VAL A 245 -13.90 -45.98 -26.53
CA VAL A 245 -13.90 -44.54 -26.91
C VAL A 245 -14.56 -44.36 -28.28
N GLU A 246 -15.75 -43.76 -28.30
CA GLU A 246 -16.39 -43.30 -29.53
C GLU A 246 -15.71 -42.04 -30.08
N ASN A 247 -15.45 -42.01 -31.40
CA ASN A 247 -14.84 -40.86 -32.09
C ASN A 247 -13.60 -40.29 -31.37
N PRO A 248 -12.51 -41.06 -31.22
CA PRO A 248 -11.29 -40.56 -30.59
C PRO A 248 -10.71 -39.36 -31.36
N PRO A 249 -9.94 -38.48 -30.70
CA PRO A 249 -9.41 -37.29 -31.35
C PRO A 249 -8.50 -37.67 -32.53
N LYS A 250 -8.60 -36.91 -33.62
CA LYS A 250 -7.80 -37.14 -34.84
C LYS A 250 -6.34 -36.71 -34.66
N ASN A 251 -6.13 -35.63 -33.91
CA ASN A 251 -4.83 -35.06 -33.61
C ASN A 251 -4.93 -34.22 -32.31
N PHE A 252 -3.79 -33.69 -31.86
CA PHE A 252 -3.75 -32.88 -30.64
C PHE A 252 -4.64 -31.62 -30.71
N SER A 253 -4.70 -30.96 -31.86
CA SER A 253 -5.54 -29.75 -32.02
C SER A 253 -7.02 -30.08 -31.89
N ASP A 254 -7.46 -31.20 -32.44
CA ASP A 254 -8.83 -31.70 -32.33
C ASP A 254 -9.22 -31.98 -30.87
N PHE A 255 -8.31 -32.61 -30.11
CA PHE A 255 -8.48 -32.82 -28.67
C PHE A 255 -8.61 -31.48 -27.91
N MET A 256 -7.75 -30.51 -28.19
CA MET A 256 -7.79 -29.21 -27.51
C MET A 256 -9.05 -28.41 -27.83
N ILE A 257 -9.53 -28.42 -29.08
CA ILE A 257 -10.76 -27.74 -29.49
C ILE A 257 -11.96 -28.28 -28.71
N ALA A 258 -12.10 -29.62 -28.65
CA ALA A 258 -13.19 -30.26 -27.91
C ALA A 258 -13.08 -30.04 -26.39
N SER A 259 -11.86 -30.13 -25.83
CA SER A 259 -11.63 -29.88 -24.39
C SER A 259 -11.97 -28.44 -23.98
N ARG A 260 -11.62 -27.46 -24.82
CA ARG A 260 -12.01 -26.05 -24.63
C ARG A 260 -13.52 -25.89 -24.72
N ALA A 261 -14.16 -26.52 -25.71
CA ALA A 261 -15.62 -26.48 -25.86
C ALA A 261 -16.34 -27.00 -24.61
N LEU A 262 -15.86 -28.10 -24.02
CA LEU A 262 -16.40 -28.62 -22.74
C LEU A 262 -16.19 -27.63 -21.59
N THR A 263 -14.98 -27.07 -21.46
CA THR A 263 -14.68 -26.09 -20.40
C THR A 263 -15.59 -24.87 -20.49
N TYR A 264 -15.85 -24.36 -21.70
CA TYR A 264 -16.75 -23.24 -21.91
C TYR A 264 -18.24 -23.57 -21.74
N HIS A 265 -18.61 -24.84 -21.89
CA HIS A 265 -19.97 -25.30 -21.63
C HIS A 265 -20.23 -25.36 -20.12
N GLU A 266 -19.25 -25.81 -19.33
CA GLU A 266 -19.40 -26.05 -17.89
C GLU A 266 -19.08 -24.83 -17.02
N LEU A 267 -18.27 -23.89 -17.52
CA LEU A 267 -17.82 -22.74 -16.75
C LEU A 267 -18.20 -21.39 -17.39
N PRO A 268 -18.29 -20.33 -16.57
CA PRO A 268 -18.45 -18.97 -17.08
C PRO A 268 -17.33 -18.61 -18.06
N VAL A 269 -17.68 -17.88 -19.11
CA VAL A 269 -16.77 -17.54 -20.22
C VAL A 269 -15.45 -16.96 -19.73
N ASN A 270 -15.48 -15.99 -18.82
CA ASN A 270 -14.27 -15.34 -18.28
C ASN A 270 -13.33 -16.32 -17.54
N ILE A 271 -13.88 -17.37 -16.92
CA ILE A 271 -13.10 -18.42 -16.26
C ILE A 271 -12.60 -19.42 -17.30
N GLY A 272 -13.43 -19.79 -18.26
CA GLY A 272 -13.03 -20.65 -19.37
C GLY A 272 -11.90 -20.03 -20.20
N THR A 273 -11.96 -18.73 -20.49
CA THR A 273 -10.94 -18.03 -21.30
C THR A 273 -9.65 -17.85 -20.52
N TYR A 274 -9.74 -17.68 -19.19
CA TYR A 274 -8.60 -17.80 -18.29
C TYR A 274 -8.00 -19.20 -18.37
N MET A 275 -8.77 -20.27 -18.18
CA MET A 275 -8.31 -21.67 -18.25
C MET A 275 -7.69 -22.03 -19.60
N ALA A 276 -8.22 -21.49 -20.70
CA ALA A 276 -7.70 -21.66 -22.06
C ALA A 276 -6.49 -20.78 -22.40
N ARG A 277 -6.07 -19.90 -21.47
CA ARG A 277 -4.97 -18.94 -21.64
C ARG A 277 -5.18 -17.95 -22.79
N GLU A 278 -6.43 -17.51 -22.99
CA GLU A 278 -6.75 -16.47 -23.99
C GLU A 278 -6.45 -15.05 -23.48
N HIS A 279 -6.47 -14.85 -22.17
CA HIS A 279 -5.98 -13.64 -21.49
C HIS A 279 -4.89 -13.98 -20.47
N VAL A 280 -3.99 -13.03 -20.24
CA VAL A 280 -2.94 -13.12 -19.21
C VAL A 280 -3.51 -12.71 -17.87
N SER A 281 -3.28 -13.53 -16.85
CA SER A 281 -3.53 -13.19 -15.45
C SER A 281 -2.54 -13.96 -14.59
N HIS A 282 -1.89 -13.25 -13.67
CA HIS A 282 -0.85 -13.81 -12.83
C HIS A 282 -1.46 -14.32 -11.52
N SER A 283 -1.22 -15.59 -11.22
CA SER A 283 -1.46 -16.14 -9.89
C SER A 283 -0.52 -15.49 -8.86
N LEU A 284 -0.95 -15.48 -7.60
CA LEU A 284 -0.14 -14.98 -6.49
C LEU A 284 1.18 -15.75 -6.37
N ARG A 285 2.24 -15.03 -5.98
CA ARG A 285 3.54 -15.66 -5.72
C ARG A 285 3.43 -16.74 -4.62
N PRO A 286 4.26 -17.80 -4.66
CA PRO A 286 4.22 -18.87 -3.66
C PRO A 286 4.28 -18.35 -2.23
N GLU A 287 5.14 -17.37 -1.94
CA GLU A 287 5.34 -16.80 -0.61
C GLU A 287 4.09 -16.04 -0.14
N VAL A 288 3.45 -15.30 -1.06
CA VAL A 288 2.20 -14.58 -0.78
C VAL A 288 1.08 -15.57 -0.55
N TRP A 289 0.93 -16.57 -1.41
CA TRP A 289 -0.09 -17.61 -1.28
C TRP A 289 0.04 -18.39 0.04
N GLN A 290 1.27 -18.78 0.39
CA GLN A 290 1.60 -19.38 1.68
C GLN A 290 1.20 -18.48 2.85
N ARG A 291 1.55 -17.19 2.79
CA ARG A 291 1.17 -16.21 3.81
C ARG A 291 -0.34 -16.10 4.00
N LEU A 292 -1.13 -16.10 2.92
CA LEU A 292 -2.60 -16.05 3.02
C LEU A 292 -3.18 -17.25 3.78
N HIS A 293 -2.46 -18.38 3.83
CA HIS A 293 -2.80 -19.58 4.61
C HIS A 293 -1.98 -19.73 5.90
N GLY A 294 -1.43 -18.63 6.42
CA GLY A 294 -0.71 -18.62 7.69
C GLY A 294 0.64 -19.33 7.65
N VAL A 295 1.25 -19.53 6.48
CA VAL A 295 2.59 -20.13 6.33
C VAL A 295 3.60 -19.02 6.05
N TYR A 296 4.52 -18.79 6.99
CA TYR A 296 5.56 -17.76 6.91
C TYR A 296 6.93 -18.39 6.69
N SER A 297 7.65 -17.95 5.66
CA SER A 297 9.02 -18.40 5.38
C SER A 297 10.05 -17.65 6.21
N THR A 298 11.01 -18.36 6.81
CA THR A 298 12.13 -17.79 7.59
C THR A 298 13.36 -17.45 6.76
N ALA A 299 13.33 -17.68 5.44
CA ALA A 299 14.49 -17.49 4.57
C ALA A 299 14.53 -16.07 3.97
N SER A 300 15.62 -15.34 4.23
CA SER A 300 15.96 -14.14 3.45
C SER A 300 16.13 -14.50 1.97
N PRO A 301 15.67 -13.68 1.02
CA PRO A 301 15.80 -14.00 -0.40
C PRO A 301 17.28 -13.88 -0.82
N THR A 302 17.96 -15.02 -0.92
CA THR A 302 19.21 -15.16 -1.66
C THR A 302 18.88 -15.04 -3.15
N GLY A 303 19.48 -14.06 -3.81
CA GLY A 303 19.38 -13.90 -5.27
C GLY A 303 19.96 -15.13 -5.97
N ASP A 304 19.14 -15.75 -6.81
CA ASP A 304 19.56 -16.86 -7.65
C ASP A 304 20.27 -16.33 -8.91
N ASN A 305 21.46 -16.88 -9.13
CA ASN A 305 22.28 -16.71 -10.33
C ASN A 305 21.59 -17.36 -11.53
N ILE A 306 21.37 -16.62 -12.61
CA ILE A 306 21.14 -17.21 -13.94
C ILE A 306 22.07 -16.53 -14.95
N GLU A 307 22.88 -17.37 -15.59
CA GLU A 307 23.95 -17.05 -16.52
C GLU A 307 23.46 -16.38 -17.80
N ARG A 308 24.25 -15.43 -18.30
CA ARG A 308 24.02 -14.68 -19.54
C ARG A 308 24.42 -15.52 -20.76
N GLN A 309 23.52 -15.68 -21.73
CA GLN A 309 23.91 -15.79 -23.13
C GLN A 309 23.36 -14.60 -23.91
N CYS A 310 24.29 -13.96 -24.60
CA CYS A 310 24.12 -12.75 -25.37
C CYS A 310 23.98 -13.16 -26.83
N ASP A 311 22.88 -12.80 -27.48
CA ASP A 311 22.85 -12.70 -28.93
C ASP A 311 22.19 -11.39 -29.34
N GLU A 312 23.02 -10.53 -29.92
CA GLU A 312 22.62 -9.33 -30.64
C GLU A 312 22.03 -9.71 -32.00
N GLN A 313 20.98 -8.97 -32.39
CA GLN A 313 20.66 -8.48 -33.74
C GLN A 313 19.18 -8.68 -34.05
N THR A 314 18.39 -7.60 -34.04
CA THR A 314 17.71 -7.19 -35.27
C THR A 314 17.28 -5.72 -35.21
N THR A 315 17.42 -5.10 -36.38
CA THR A 315 17.24 -3.71 -36.76
C THR A 315 15.77 -3.23 -36.78
N SER A 316 15.64 -1.96 -36.43
CA SER A 316 14.60 -0.97 -36.73
C SER A 316 13.46 -1.31 -37.71
N GLU A 317 12.23 -1.04 -37.27
CA GLU A 317 11.21 -0.37 -38.10
C GLU A 317 10.51 0.73 -37.26
N THR A 318 10.73 1.98 -37.65
CA THR A 318 10.07 3.17 -37.08
C THR A 318 8.75 3.42 -37.80
N GLY A 319 7.64 2.97 -37.22
CA GLY A 319 6.29 3.43 -37.55
C GLY A 319 5.91 4.63 -36.68
N ALA A 320 5.75 5.80 -37.29
CA ALA A 320 5.33 7.03 -36.62
C ALA A 320 3.83 6.99 -36.30
N PHE A 321 3.47 6.75 -35.04
CA PHE A 321 2.15 7.11 -34.50
C PHE A 321 2.29 8.47 -33.78
N GLN A 322 1.76 9.53 -34.39
CA GLN A 322 1.59 10.83 -33.75
C GLN A 322 0.16 10.92 -33.21
N GLU A 323 -0.03 10.60 -31.93
CA GLU A 323 -1.16 11.13 -31.16
C GLU A 323 -0.84 12.56 -30.71
N ALA A 324 -1.86 13.42 -30.71
CA ALA A 324 -1.80 14.79 -30.25
C ALA A 324 -1.47 14.85 -28.74
N VAL A 325 -0.19 14.89 -28.40
CA VAL A 325 0.27 15.18 -27.03
C VAL A 325 -0.11 16.62 -26.69
N GLU A 326 -1.05 16.79 -25.75
CA GLU A 326 -1.41 18.09 -25.17
C GLU A 326 -0.15 18.80 -24.64
N THR A 327 0.17 19.94 -25.24
CA THR A 327 1.27 20.81 -24.84
C THR A 327 0.93 21.52 -23.53
N PHE A 328 1.76 21.34 -22.50
CA PHE A 328 1.66 22.10 -21.25
C PHE A 328 2.01 23.57 -21.51
N GLU A 329 1.20 24.51 -21.04
CA GLU A 329 1.47 25.95 -21.16
C GLU A 329 2.81 26.33 -20.53
N TRP A 330 3.14 25.74 -19.37
CA TRP A 330 4.43 25.97 -18.72
C TRP A 330 5.62 25.43 -19.52
N ALA A 331 5.44 24.44 -20.39
CA ALA A 331 6.56 23.82 -21.12
C ALA A 331 6.83 24.48 -22.48
N GLN A 332 6.12 25.56 -22.85
CA GLN A 332 6.24 26.19 -24.17
C GLN A 332 7.68 26.64 -24.49
N ALA A 333 8.37 27.25 -23.53
CA ALA A 333 9.75 27.69 -23.69
C ALA A 333 10.69 26.49 -23.96
N LEU A 334 10.53 25.40 -23.20
CA LEU A 334 11.26 24.15 -23.41
C LEU A 334 11.01 23.56 -24.80
N TRP A 335 9.76 23.56 -25.29
CA TRP A 335 9.44 23.01 -26.61
C TRP A 335 10.04 23.83 -27.75
N GLU A 336 10.05 25.16 -27.64
CA GLU A 336 10.69 26.03 -28.64
C GLU A 336 12.21 25.85 -28.68
N ILE A 337 12.85 25.66 -27.53
CA ILE A 337 14.28 25.35 -27.47
C ILE A 337 14.57 24.02 -28.15
N LEU A 338 13.79 22.97 -27.87
CA LEU A 338 13.98 21.64 -28.45
C LEU A 338 13.64 21.54 -29.94
N LYS A 339 12.99 22.55 -30.55
CA LYS A 339 12.77 22.63 -32.01
C LYS A 339 14.05 22.93 -32.80
N GLY A 340 15.08 23.48 -32.15
CA GLY A 340 16.35 23.83 -32.79
C GLY A 340 17.04 22.65 -33.49
N SER A 341 17.77 22.96 -34.55
CA SER A 341 18.52 21.99 -35.37
C SER A 341 19.97 21.79 -34.91
N ASP A 342 20.51 22.75 -34.16
CA ASP A 342 21.89 22.77 -33.69
C ASP A 342 21.97 22.38 -32.21
N ARG A 343 22.73 21.32 -31.92
CA ARG A 343 22.84 20.74 -30.57
C ARG A 343 23.57 21.67 -29.59
N GLU A 344 24.59 22.40 -30.03
CA GLU A 344 25.35 23.28 -29.14
C GLU A 344 24.50 24.48 -28.73
N LEU A 345 23.78 25.05 -29.70
CA LEU A 345 22.85 26.15 -29.45
C LEU A 345 21.67 25.72 -28.56
N VAL A 346 21.13 24.52 -28.78
CA VAL A 346 20.08 23.94 -27.92
C VAL A 346 20.60 23.74 -26.49
N GLY A 347 21.80 23.20 -26.32
CA GLY A 347 22.44 23.04 -25.00
C GLY A 347 22.70 24.37 -24.30
N GLN A 348 23.13 25.41 -25.03
CA GLN A 348 23.32 26.76 -24.50
C GLN A 348 22.01 27.37 -24.01
N LYS A 349 20.95 27.26 -24.82
CA LYS A 349 19.61 27.78 -24.47
C LYS A 349 18.98 27.05 -23.28
N LEU A 350 19.19 25.73 -23.17
CA LEU A 350 18.73 24.95 -22.01
C LEU A 350 19.47 25.34 -20.72
N ARG A 351 20.78 25.65 -20.79
CA ARG A 351 21.53 26.19 -19.64
C ARG A 351 21.00 27.55 -19.23
N ASN A 352 20.81 28.45 -20.18
CA ASN A 352 20.25 29.77 -19.91
C ASN A 352 18.86 29.65 -19.26
N LEU A 353 18.00 28.74 -19.75
CA LEU A 353 16.69 28.49 -19.13
C LEU A 353 16.82 28.04 -17.67
N LEU A 354 17.83 27.23 -17.32
CA LEU A 354 18.02 26.76 -15.93
C LEU A 354 18.68 27.81 -15.01
N GLU A 355 19.39 28.79 -15.58
CA GLU A 355 20.13 29.82 -14.84
C GLU A 355 19.34 31.14 -14.71
N ASP A 356 18.33 31.36 -15.54
CA ASP A 356 17.57 32.61 -15.60
C ASP A 356 16.53 32.70 -14.46
N GLY A 357 16.82 33.51 -13.44
CA GLY A 357 15.96 33.72 -12.27
C GLY A 357 14.73 34.60 -12.52
N GLN A 358 14.51 35.09 -13.75
CA GLN A 358 13.36 35.94 -14.11
C GLN A 358 12.11 35.16 -14.54
N HIS A 359 12.25 33.89 -14.91
CA HIS A 359 11.10 33.02 -15.18
C HIS A 359 10.73 32.18 -13.94
N VAL A 360 9.44 32.16 -13.60
CA VAL A 360 8.91 31.24 -12.58
C VAL A 360 8.81 29.85 -13.22
N ILE A 361 9.93 29.13 -13.22
CA ILE A 361 10.02 27.79 -13.80
C ILE A 361 9.44 26.79 -12.79
N SER A 362 8.47 25.99 -13.22
CA SER A 362 7.94 24.90 -12.37
C SER A 362 9.04 23.87 -12.10
N ARG A 363 8.99 23.15 -10.97
CA ARG A 363 9.99 22.10 -10.68
C ARG A 363 10.04 21.01 -11.75
N SER A 364 8.87 20.68 -12.30
CA SER A 364 8.72 19.78 -13.44
C SER A 364 9.44 20.29 -14.69
N GLU A 365 9.37 21.59 -14.99
CA GLU A 365 10.06 22.19 -16.13
C GLU A 365 11.58 22.21 -15.96
N CYS A 366 12.06 22.60 -14.77
CA CYS A 366 13.48 22.50 -14.43
C CYS A 366 14.01 21.08 -14.62
N MET A 367 13.24 20.09 -14.15
CA MET A 367 13.63 18.68 -14.25
C MET A 367 13.69 18.19 -15.70
N LEU A 368 12.68 18.50 -16.52
CA LEU A 368 12.67 18.12 -17.93
C LEU A 368 13.74 18.86 -18.75
N ALA A 369 13.97 20.13 -18.46
CA ALA A 369 15.04 20.91 -19.08
C ALA A 369 16.43 20.38 -18.70
N ALA A 370 16.64 20.03 -17.43
CA ALA A 370 17.87 19.41 -16.95
C ALA A 370 18.10 18.02 -17.58
N TRP A 371 17.04 17.23 -17.74
CA TRP A 371 17.12 15.94 -18.42
C TRP A 371 17.45 16.09 -19.91
N ALA A 372 16.80 17.03 -20.59
CA ALA A 372 17.09 17.36 -21.98
C ALA A 372 18.53 17.85 -22.18
N LEU A 373 19.03 18.67 -21.26
CA LEU A 373 20.41 19.16 -21.26
C LEU A 373 21.40 18.00 -21.04
N HIS A 374 21.09 17.07 -20.13
CA HIS A 374 21.90 15.87 -19.92
C HIS A 374 22.01 15.04 -21.20
N MET A 375 20.88 14.71 -21.84
CA MET A 375 20.89 13.93 -23.10
C MET A 375 21.57 14.66 -24.27
N SER A 376 21.60 16.00 -24.23
CA SER A 376 22.27 16.81 -25.27
C SER A 376 23.78 16.91 -25.07
N THR A 377 24.29 16.67 -23.85
CA THR A 377 25.71 16.88 -23.49
C THR A 377 26.45 15.59 -23.17
N LYS A 378 25.76 14.55 -22.69
CA LYS A 378 26.31 13.26 -22.28
C LYS A 378 25.84 12.13 -23.20
N PRO A 379 26.60 11.01 -23.31
CA PRO A 379 26.13 9.82 -24.01
C PRO A 379 24.92 9.19 -23.29
N ALA A 380 24.08 8.48 -24.05
CA ALA A 380 22.92 7.74 -23.53
C ALA A 380 23.33 6.60 -22.60
N ALA A 381 22.35 5.98 -21.93
CA ALA A 381 22.56 4.76 -21.14
C ALA A 381 23.18 3.60 -21.97
N SER A 382 22.97 3.61 -23.29
CA SER A 382 23.57 2.67 -24.25
C SER A 382 24.98 3.04 -24.73
N GLY A 383 25.55 4.16 -24.28
CA GLY A 383 26.86 4.67 -24.70
C GLY A 383 26.84 5.45 -26.03
N LYS A 384 25.73 5.44 -26.79
CA LYS A 384 25.59 6.17 -28.07
C LYS A 384 25.07 7.60 -27.84
N ARG A 385 25.37 8.52 -28.77
CA ARG A 385 24.80 9.89 -28.76
C ARG A 385 23.43 9.91 -29.42
N LEU A 386 22.40 10.40 -28.72
CA LEU A 386 21.01 10.47 -29.22
C LEU A 386 20.82 11.65 -30.18
N ALA A 387 20.09 11.45 -31.28
CA ALA A 387 19.70 12.56 -32.17
C ALA A 387 18.75 13.54 -31.44
N LEU A 388 18.79 14.83 -31.81
CA LEU A 388 17.90 15.85 -31.20
C LEU A 388 16.41 15.54 -31.40
N SER A 389 16.05 14.91 -32.53
CA SER A 389 14.69 14.42 -32.77
C SER A 389 14.27 13.34 -31.75
N THR A 390 15.18 12.44 -31.39
CA THR A 390 14.97 11.39 -30.37
C THR A 390 14.85 12.01 -28.97
N ILE A 391 15.71 12.98 -28.64
CA ILE A 391 15.64 13.72 -27.36
C ILE A 391 14.28 14.42 -27.24
N ARG A 392 13.88 15.15 -28.28
CA ARG A 392 12.56 15.81 -28.35
C ARG A 392 11.43 14.82 -28.17
N GLN A 393 11.52 13.64 -28.80
CA GLN A 393 10.53 12.58 -28.66
C GLN A 393 10.46 12.07 -27.21
N TYR A 394 11.59 11.75 -26.57
CA TYR A 394 11.61 11.23 -25.19
C TYR A 394 11.07 12.24 -24.18
N VAL A 395 11.50 13.50 -24.26
CA VAL A 395 11.02 14.57 -23.37
C VAL A 395 9.51 14.79 -23.58
N ARG A 396 9.04 14.75 -24.83
CA ARG A 396 7.62 14.97 -25.14
C ARG A 396 6.72 13.79 -24.78
N GLN A 397 7.17 12.56 -24.95
CA GLN A 397 6.34 11.37 -24.71
C GLN A 397 6.49 10.84 -23.28
N THR A 398 7.72 10.70 -22.80
CA THR A 398 8.01 10.12 -21.47
C THR A 398 8.08 11.22 -20.41
N GLY A 399 8.74 12.34 -20.71
CA GLY A 399 8.92 13.44 -19.75
C GLY A 399 7.61 14.09 -19.30
N THR A 400 6.67 14.30 -20.23
CA THR A 400 5.34 14.83 -19.91
C THR A 400 4.53 13.93 -18.97
N ARG A 401 4.63 12.61 -19.13
CA ARG A 401 3.96 11.62 -18.27
C ARG A 401 4.61 11.56 -16.90
N LEU A 402 5.94 11.59 -16.85
CA LEU A 402 6.69 11.68 -15.59
C LEU A 402 6.34 12.95 -14.81
N ALA A 403 6.32 14.11 -15.48
CA ALA A 403 5.93 15.38 -14.85
C ALA A 403 4.47 15.34 -14.36
N ALA A 404 3.56 14.71 -15.09
CA ALA A 404 2.17 14.58 -14.69
C ALA A 404 1.98 13.66 -13.45
N LEU A 405 2.75 12.59 -13.34
CA LEU A 405 2.65 11.61 -12.25
C LEU A 405 3.44 12.03 -11.00
N ALA A 406 4.62 12.63 -11.19
CA ALA A 406 5.47 13.10 -10.10
C ALA A 406 4.99 14.44 -9.50
N GLY A 407 4.30 15.28 -10.27
CA GLY A 407 3.87 16.61 -9.85
C GLY A 407 5.06 17.52 -9.47
N ASP A 408 4.90 18.32 -8.40
CA ASP A 408 5.98 19.16 -7.84
C ASP A 408 6.81 18.44 -6.75
N GLY A 409 6.65 17.13 -6.64
CA GLY A 409 7.44 16.27 -5.75
C GLY A 409 8.91 16.25 -6.14
N ASP A 410 9.79 16.17 -5.14
CA ASP A 410 11.23 16.03 -5.37
C ASP A 410 11.57 14.54 -5.57
N ILE A 411 11.58 14.11 -6.83
CA ILE A 411 11.86 12.71 -7.19
C ILE A 411 13.31 12.28 -6.93
N SER A 412 14.20 13.21 -6.59
CA SER A 412 15.61 12.86 -6.29
C SER A 412 15.76 12.08 -4.98
N ASN A 413 14.73 12.11 -4.12
CA ASN A 413 14.72 11.37 -2.85
C ASN A 413 13.98 10.03 -2.95
N TYR A 414 13.50 9.65 -4.14
CA TYR A 414 12.74 8.41 -4.30
C TYR A 414 13.62 7.19 -4.06
N ASP A 415 13.09 6.20 -3.37
CA ASP A 415 13.70 4.88 -3.28
C ASP A 415 13.44 4.06 -4.57
N ILE A 416 14.09 2.89 -4.68
CA ILE A 416 13.95 2.01 -5.87
C ILE A 416 12.48 1.62 -6.07
N ALA A 417 11.74 1.38 -5.00
CA ALA A 417 10.35 0.93 -5.07
C ALA A 417 9.42 2.06 -5.54
N GLU A 418 9.69 3.31 -5.17
CA GLU A 418 8.98 4.49 -5.64
C GLU A 418 9.25 4.75 -7.13
N PHE A 419 10.47 4.50 -7.61
CA PHE A 419 10.78 4.50 -9.04
C PHE A 419 10.10 3.34 -9.79
N GLU A 420 10.12 2.13 -9.23
CA GLU A 420 9.43 0.96 -9.78
C GLU A 420 7.95 1.24 -10.01
N GLU A 421 7.30 1.86 -9.03
CA GLU A 421 5.90 2.25 -9.10
C GLU A 421 5.67 3.36 -10.13
N LEU A 422 6.44 4.45 -10.09
CA LEU A 422 6.34 5.55 -11.05
C LEU A 422 6.50 5.06 -12.50
N TYR A 423 7.47 4.18 -12.75
CA TYR A 423 7.75 3.64 -14.08
C TYR A 423 6.69 2.65 -14.54
N THR A 424 6.23 1.77 -13.64
CA THR A 424 5.07 0.89 -13.90
C THR A 424 3.85 1.72 -14.26
N GLU A 425 3.63 2.84 -13.58
CA GLU A 425 2.53 3.74 -13.85
C GLU A 425 2.62 4.41 -15.23
N VAL A 426 3.80 4.87 -15.65
CA VAL A 426 4.05 5.42 -17.00
C VAL A 426 3.84 4.35 -18.08
N LEU A 427 4.30 3.12 -17.86
CA LEU A 427 4.19 2.03 -18.85
C LEU A 427 2.76 1.49 -18.98
N ALA A 428 1.97 1.55 -17.91
CA ALA A 428 0.56 1.17 -17.94
C ALA A 428 -0.32 2.12 -18.80
N ASP A 429 0.17 3.31 -19.15
CA ASP A 429 -0.50 4.25 -20.07
C ASP A 429 -0.27 3.94 -21.55
N ALA A 430 0.53 2.91 -21.87
CA ALA A 430 0.83 2.58 -23.24
C ALA A 430 -0.36 1.90 -23.94
N GLN A 431 -0.90 2.53 -24.98
CA GLN A 431 -2.02 1.98 -25.77
C GLN A 431 -1.59 0.85 -26.73
N SER A 432 -0.29 0.72 -27.01
CA SER A 432 0.24 -0.32 -27.89
C SER A 432 1.57 -0.87 -27.39
N PRO A 433 1.91 -2.13 -27.74
CA PRO A 433 3.21 -2.72 -27.38
C PRO A 433 4.41 -1.93 -27.91
N GLY A 434 4.30 -1.38 -29.13
CA GLY A 434 5.35 -0.55 -29.73
C GLY A 434 5.57 0.76 -28.97
N PHE A 435 4.48 1.42 -28.56
CA PHE A 435 4.56 2.63 -27.75
C PHE A 435 5.08 2.35 -26.33
N ARG A 436 4.70 1.20 -25.74
CA ARG A 436 5.23 0.76 -24.43
C ARG A 436 6.76 0.59 -24.47
N ASN A 437 7.29 -0.01 -25.53
CA ASN A 437 8.74 -0.14 -25.72
C ASN A 437 9.42 1.24 -25.84
N GLN A 438 8.82 2.18 -26.58
CA GLN A 438 9.35 3.55 -26.67
C GLN A 438 9.38 4.26 -25.31
N LEU A 439 8.32 4.13 -24.51
CA LEU A 439 8.27 4.67 -23.16
C LEU A 439 9.31 4.00 -22.24
N SER A 440 9.47 2.68 -22.31
CA SER A 440 10.49 1.95 -21.54
C SER A 440 11.90 2.47 -21.81
N VAL A 441 12.23 2.69 -23.09
CA VAL A 441 13.54 3.26 -23.47
C VAL A 441 13.69 4.68 -22.94
N GLY A 442 12.64 5.52 -23.04
CA GLY A 442 12.66 6.86 -22.46
C GLY A 442 12.84 6.86 -20.94
N LEU A 443 12.18 5.95 -20.23
CA LEU A 443 12.29 5.79 -18.78
C LEU A 443 13.69 5.34 -18.36
N ARG A 444 14.33 4.48 -19.15
CA ARG A 444 15.72 4.07 -18.93
C ARG A 444 16.67 5.27 -19.02
N GLU A 445 16.52 6.09 -20.06
CA GLU A 445 17.35 7.30 -20.22
C GLU A 445 17.07 8.34 -19.12
N PHE A 446 15.83 8.42 -18.63
CA PHE A 446 15.48 9.26 -17.49
C PHE A 446 16.12 8.77 -16.19
N HIS A 447 16.02 7.48 -15.89
CA HIS A 447 16.61 6.91 -14.68
C HIS A 447 18.14 6.99 -14.72
N HIS A 448 18.74 6.82 -15.90
CA HIS A 448 20.18 7.05 -16.08
C HIS A 448 20.57 8.48 -15.71
N PHE A 449 19.82 9.48 -16.19
CA PHE A 449 20.02 10.88 -15.80
C PHE A 449 19.94 11.09 -14.29
N LEU A 450 18.95 10.51 -13.61
CA LEU A 450 18.81 10.63 -12.16
C LEU A 450 19.97 9.98 -11.41
N THR A 451 20.40 8.80 -11.83
CA THR A 451 21.54 8.10 -11.22
C THR A 451 22.81 8.95 -11.34
N HIS A 452 23.01 9.55 -12.50
CA HIS A 452 24.24 10.27 -12.84
C HIS A 452 24.32 11.68 -12.25
N ASN A 453 23.18 12.38 -12.14
CA ASN A 453 23.13 13.77 -11.71
C ASN A 453 22.66 13.96 -10.26
N TYR A 454 21.90 13.00 -9.71
CA TYR A 454 21.29 13.10 -8.37
C TYR A 454 21.67 11.94 -7.45
N GLY A 455 22.44 10.95 -7.92
CA GLY A 455 22.95 9.86 -7.09
C GLY A 455 21.87 8.89 -6.59
N VAL A 456 20.73 8.81 -7.28
CA VAL A 456 19.66 7.86 -6.92
C VAL A 456 20.14 6.41 -7.10
N PRO A 457 19.62 5.45 -6.32
CA PRO A 457 20.00 4.05 -6.45
C PRO A 457 19.69 3.51 -7.84
N LYS A 458 20.57 2.65 -8.39
CA LYS A 458 20.31 1.95 -9.66
C LYS A 458 19.11 1.01 -9.50
N LEU A 459 18.27 0.91 -10.53
CA LEU A 459 17.17 -0.06 -10.58
C LEU A 459 17.66 -1.49 -10.37
N SER A 460 16.80 -2.30 -9.76
CA SER A 460 16.98 -3.75 -9.62
C SER A 460 17.10 -4.41 -11.02
N GLU A 461 17.87 -5.50 -11.14
CA GLU A 461 18.03 -6.25 -12.41
C GLU A 461 16.69 -6.78 -12.97
N VAL A 462 15.66 -6.83 -12.12
CA VAL A 462 14.29 -7.27 -12.37
C VAL A 462 13.48 -6.24 -13.18
N MET A 463 13.77 -4.94 -13.04
CA MET A 463 13.22 -3.87 -13.90
C MET A 463 14.20 -3.52 -15.02
N ASN A 464 14.39 -4.45 -15.95
CA ASN A 464 15.23 -4.16 -17.10
C ASN A 464 14.45 -3.35 -18.15
N LEU A 465 14.56 -2.02 -18.11
CA LEU A 465 13.91 -1.07 -19.03
C LEU A 465 14.50 -1.11 -20.47
N GLY A 466 15.00 -2.26 -20.94
CA GLY A 466 15.66 -2.40 -22.24
C GLY A 466 15.52 -3.78 -22.88
N GLY A 467 15.12 -3.79 -24.16
CA GLY A 467 15.24 -4.94 -25.06
C GLY A 467 14.04 -5.88 -25.06
N GLY A 468 13.04 -5.58 -25.90
CA GLY A 468 12.01 -6.52 -26.35
C GLY A 468 10.94 -6.94 -25.33
N SER A 469 9.76 -6.30 -25.35
CA SER A 469 8.46 -6.82 -24.87
C SER A 469 8.49 -7.68 -23.58
N ILE A 470 9.31 -7.31 -22.60
CA ILE A 470 9.33 -7.98 -21.30
C ILE A 470 8.07 -7.53 -20.55
N LEU A 471 7.21 -8.48 -20.16
CA LEU A 471 6.18 -8.19 -19.15
C LEU A 471 6.91 -7.66 -17.92
N HIS A 472 6.47 -6.52 -17.37
CA HIS A 472 6.96 -6.15 -16.04
C HIS A 472 6.56 -7.28 -15.09
N PRO A 473 7.47 -7.80 -14.25
CA PRO A 473 7.11 -8.77 -13.24
C PRO A 473 6.02 -8.15 -12.37
N VAL A 474 4.81 -8.70 -12.47
CA VAL A 474 3.65 -8.19 -11.75
C VAL A 474 3.83 -8.57 -10.29
N ASP A 475 3.96 -7.58 -9.42
CA ASP A 475 4.11 -7.76 -7.97
C ASP A 475 2.76 -8.17 -7.36
N ALA A 476 2.34 -9.40 -7.66
CA ALA A 476 1.06 -9.96 -7.27
C ALA A 476 1.04 -10.24 -5.76
N ASN A 477 0.59 -9.24 -4.99
CA ASN A 477 0.50 -9.29 -3.53
C ASN A 477 -0.85 -8.72 -3.03
N LEU A 478 -1.45 -9.37 -2.03
CA LEU A 478 -2.78 -9.02 -1.51
C LEU A 478 -2.81 -8.97 0.03
N ILE A 479 -3.71 -8.18 0.59
CA ILE A 479 -3.98 -8.14 2.03
C ILE A 479 -5.35 -8.80 2.26
N THR A 480 -5.45 -9.69 3.26
CA THR A 480 -6.72 -10.33 3.66
C THR A 480 -7.58 -9.36 4.48
N LEU A 481 -8.84 -9.68 4.72
CA LEU A 481 -9.68 -8.85 5.59
C LEU A 481 -9.22 -8.93 7.06
N ASP A 482 -8.69 -10.07 7.50
CA ASP A 482 -8.09 -10.26 8.82
C ASP A 482 -6.86 -9.34 8.99
N ASP A 483 -5.93 -9.35 8.02
CA ASP A 483 -4.78 -8.46 8.01
C ASP A 483 -5.23 -6.98 7.96
N TYR A 484 -6.26 -6.66 7.18
CA TYR A 484 -6.84 -5.31 7.10
C TYR A 484 -7.36 -4.81 8.44
N GLN A 485 -8.13 -5.63 9.17
CA GLN A 485 -8.66 -5.26 10.48
C GLN A 485 -7.54 -5.08 11.52
N GLU A 486 -6.55 -5.97 11.52
CA GLU A 486 -5.38 -5.86 12.39
C GLU A 486 -4.56 -4.59 12.08
N ILE A 487 -4.34 -4.25 10.80
CA ILE A 487 -3.67 -3.00 10.42
C ILE A 487 -4.46 -1.79 10.93
N ARG A 488 -5.79 -1.77 10.77
CA ARG A 488 -6.62 -0.67 11.31
C ARG A 488 -6.50 -0.55 12.82
N ARG A 489 -6.51 -1.66 13.54
CA ARG A 489 -6.29 -1.68 15.00
C ARG A 489 -4.91 -1.09 15.33
N ARG A 490 -3.86 -1.53 14.65
CA ARG A 490 -2.49 -1.02 14.82
C ARG A 490 -2.35 0.46 14.48
N ILE A 491 -3.11 1.00 13.53
CA ILE A 491 -3.14 2.44 13.23
C ILE A 491 -3.69 3.23 14.42
N ARG A 492 -4.77 2.74 15.05
CA ARG A 492 -5.37 3.39 16.24
C ARG A 492 -4.49 3.28 17.49
N ASP A 493 -3.70 2.21 17.57
CA ASP A 493 -2.74 1.99 18.65
C ASP A 493 -1.39 2.69 18.40
N ALA A 494 -1.07 2.99 17.13
CA ALA A 494 0.07 3.80 16.77
C ALA A 494 -0.21 5.22 17.26
N GLU A 495 0.66 5.73 18.13
CA GLU A 495 0.53 6.99 18.87
C GLU A 495 0.70 8.22 17.96
N LEU A 496 -0.01 8.23 16.84
CA LEU A 496 0.11 9.19 15.76
C LEU A 496 -0.42 10.57 16.19
N GLU A 497 -1.28 10.63 17.22
CA GLU A 497 -1.76 11.89 17.80
C GLU A 497 -0.60 12.75 18.35
N LEU A 498 0.49 12.11 18.80
CA LEU A 498 1.68 12.81 19.28
C LEU A 498 2.43 13.54 18.16
N ILE A 499 2.26 13.10 16.91
CA ILE A 499 2.77 13.78 15.71
C ILE A 499 1.80 14.88 15.32
N ALA A 500 0.53 14.52 15.10
CA ALA A 500 -0.55 15.46 14.84
C ALA A 500 -1.88 14.84 15.31
N PRO A 501 -2.75 15.62 15.97
CA PRO A 501 -3.95 15.09 16.63
C PRO A 501 -4.84 14.27 15.67
N ASP A 502 -4.98 14.75 14.43
CA ASP A 502 -5.86 14.15 13.43
C ASP A 502 -5.19 13.05 12.59
N LEU A 503 -3.88 12.85 12.76
CA LEU A 503 -3.11 11.94 11.90
C LEU A 503 -3.57 10.48 11.97
N PRO A 504 -3.95 9.88 13.12
CA PRO A 504 -4.45 8.51 13.12
C PRO A 504 -5.70 8.34 12.25
N THR A 505 -6.67 9.26 12.37
CA THR A 505 -7.89 9.24 11.55
C THR A 505 -7.58 9.40 10.06
N ILE A 506 -6.66 10.32 9.71
CA ILE A 506 -6.23 10.53 8.33
C ILE A 506 -5.57 9.27 7.75
N VAL A 507 -4.64 8.66 8.51
CA VAL A 507 -3.94 7.44 8.10
C VAL A 507 -4.91 6.27 7.95
N GLU A 508 -5.84 6.09 8.89
CA GLU A 508 -6.87 5.06 8.84
C GLU A 508 -7.79 5.24 7.63
N LEU A 509 -8.31 6.44 7.38
CA LEU A 509 -9.17 6.71 6.23
C LEU A 509 -8.46 6.53 4.89
N ILE A 510 -7.19 6.97 4.76
CA ILE A 510 -6.41 6.74 3.54
C ILE A 510 -6.21 5.24 3.30
N PHE A 511 -5.96 4.45 4.35
CA PHE A 511 -5.86 3.00 4.25
C PHE A 511 -7.18 2.34 3.85
N VAL A 512 -8.29 2.72 4.51
CA VAL A 512 -9.65 2.25 4.20
C VAL A 512 -10.00 2.53 2.73
N LEU A 513 -9.79 3.75 2.26
CA LEU A 513 -10.09 4.14 0.88
C LEU A 513 -9.18 3.45 -0.14
N GLY A 514 -7.91 3.18 0.21
CA GLY A 514 -7.03 2.36 -0.61
C GLY A 514 -7.57 0.93 -0.78
N PHE A 515 -7.97 0.29 0.32
CA PHE A 515 -8.39 -1.12 0.34
C PHE A 515 -9.83 -1.34 -0.15
N ARG A 516 -10.80 -0.54 0.31
CA ARG A 516 -12.23 -0.66 -0.01
C ARG A 516 -12.61 -0.01 -1.33
N CYS A 517 -11.88 1.01 -1.78
CA CYS A 517 -12.23 1.78 -2.97
C CYS A 517 -11.20 1.67 -4.10
N GLY A 518 -10.05 1.03 -3.87
CA GLY A 518 -8.99 0.88 -4.87
C GLY A 518 -8.43 2.22 -5.37
N LEU A 519 -8.50 3.27 -4.55
CA LEU A 519 -7.97 4.58 -4.92
C LEU A 519 -6.45 4.50 -5.09
N ARG A 520 -5.95 5.13 -6.16
CA ARG A 520 -4.50 5.35 -6.29
C ARG A 520 -4.04 6.25 -5.15
N ARG A 521 -2.75 6.18 -4.79
CA ARG A 521 -2.15 6.95 -3.70
C ARG A 521 -2.50 8.44 -3.78
N MET A 522 -2.22 9.04 -4.94
CA MET A 522 -2.49 10.45 -5.17
C MET A 522 -3.98 10.76 -5.28
N GLU A 523 -4.80 9.83 -5.79
CA GLU A 523 -6.25 10.00 -5.80
C GLU A 523 -6.82 10.07 -4.37
N ALA A 524 -6.31 9.27 -3.43
CA ALA A 524 -6.73 9.30 -2.04
C ALA A 524 -6.25 10.57 -1.31
N LEU A 525 -4.96 10.92 -1.44
CA LEU A 525 -4.37 12.10 -0.78
C LEU A 525 -4.94 13.43 -1.27
N MET A 526 -5.43 13.49 -2.51
CA MET A 526 -5.93 14.70 -3.17
C MET A 526 -7.46 14.82 -3.14
N LEU A 527 -8.15 14.01 -2.34
CA LEU A 527 -9.59 14.18 -2.14
C LEU A 527 -9.89 15.52 -1.47
N ARG A 528 -10.96 16.18 -1.92
CA ARG A 528 -11.50 17.40 -1.31
C ARG A 528 -12.83 17.10 -0.62
N ILE A 529 -13.21 17.96 0.32
CA ILE A 529 -14.49 17.85 1.04
C ILE A 529 -15.68 17.80 0.05
N GLU A 530 -15.62 18.58 -1.02
CA GLU A 530 -16.65 18.63 -2.07
C GLU A 530 -16.70 17.40 -2.98
N ASP A 531 -15.67 16.55 -2.97
CA ASP A 531 -15.62 15.34 -3.80
C ASP A 531 -16.34 14.14 -3.14
N ILE A 532 -16.79 14.30 -1.88
CA ILE A 532 -17.51 13.28 -1.12
C ILE A 532 -18.99 13.65 -0.99
N HIS A 533 -19.86 12.80 -1.53
CA HIS A 533 -21.29 12.98 -1.48
C HIS A 533 -21.88 11.98 -0.49
N LEU A 534 -22.53 12.46 0.59
CA LEU A 534 -23.13 11.59 1.61
C LEU A 534 -24.65 11.41 1.47
N MET A 535 -25.32 12.31 0.74
CA MET A 535 -26.77 12.28 0.59
C MET A 535 -27.22 11.13 -0.33
N GLY A 536 -28.25 10.41 0.09
CA GLY A 536 -28.80 9.28 -0.67
C GLY A 536 -27.77 8.14 -0.83
N ARG A 537 -27.42 7.83 -2.09
CA ARG A 537 -26.36 6.85 -2.39
C ARG A 537 -24.99 7.51 -2.30
N SER A 538 -24.38 7.40 -1.12
CA SER A 538 -23.10 8.04 -0.83
C SER A 538 -22.00 7.58 -1.79
N ALA A 539 -21.23 8.52 -2.31
CA ALA A 539 -20.22 8.25 -3.31
C ALA A 539 -19.04 9.22 -3.25
N ILE A 540 -17.89 8.75 -3.71
CA ILE A 540 -16.70 9.58 -3.96
C ILE A 540 -16.64 9.89 -5.46
N ILE A 541 -16.46 11.15 -5.80
CA ILE A 541 -16.30 11.62 -7.17
C ILE A 541 -14.81 11.83 -7.44
N VAL A 542 -14.19 10.90 -8.17
CA VAL A 542 -12.82 11.07 -8.64
C VAL A 542 -12.86 11.93 -9.90
N ARG A 543 -12.34 13.16 -9.82
CA ARG A 543 -12.31 14.12 -10.94
C ARG A 543 -11.04 14.96 -10.94
N ARG A 544 -10.72 15.52 -12.10
CA ARG A 544 -9.65 16.52 -12.26
C ARG A 544 -10.07 17.87 -11.69
N TYR A 545 -9.12 18.63 -11.15
CA TYR A 545 -9.29 20.03 -10.78
C TYR A 545 -7.96 20.78 -10.93
N ALA A 546 -7.95 22.11 -10.78
CA ALA A 546 -6.73 22.90 -10.94
C ALA A 546 -5.63 22.42 -9.98
N GLY A 547 -4.47 22.03 -10.50
CA GLY A 547 -3.36 21.45 -9.71
C GLY A 547 -3.43 19.93 -9.47
N HIS A 548 -4.51 19.25 -9.85
CA HIS A 548 -4.66 17.79 -9.73
C HIS A 548 -5.16 17.17 -11.04
N ARG A 549 -4.26 16.44 -11.71
CA ARG A 549 -4.56 15.73 -12.96
C ARG A 549 -4.95 14.29 -12.68
N LEU A 550 -5.85 13.76 -13.49
CA LEU A 550 -6.12 12.32 -13.51
C LEU A 550 -5.29 11.64 -14.61
N LYS A 551 -4.91 10.39 -14.36
CA LYS A 551 -4.09 9.56 -15.25
C LYS A 551 -4.64 9.46 -16.68
N THR A 552 -5.96 9.28 -16.83
CA THR A 552 -6.62 9.14 -18.14
C THR A 552 -8.00 9.81 -18.12
N ALA A 553 -8.59 10.05 -19.31
CA ALA A 553 -9.98 10.50 -19.40
C ALA A 553 -10.96 9.53 -18.69
N ASN A 554 -10.66 8.23 -18.70
CA ASN A 554 -11.43 7.17 -18.02
C ASN A 554 -11.25 7.12 -16.50
N ALA A 555 -10.29 7.87 -15.95
CA ALA A 555 -10.08 7.93 -14.51
C ALA A 555 -11.17 8.75 -13.79
N LYS A 556 -11.93 9.60 -14.53
CA LYS A 556 -13.11 10.28 -13.99
C LYS A 556 -14.20 9.25 -13.71
N ARG A 557 -14.48 9.01 -12.44
CA ARG A 557 -15.41 7.95 -12.01
C ARG A 557 -16.09 8.27 -10.69
N GLN A 558 -17.20 7.59 -10.47
CA GLN A 558 -17.92 7.61 -9.21
C GLN A 558 -17.69 6.28 -8.49
N ILE A 559 -17.30 6.36 -7.23
CA ILE A 559 -17.05 5.21 -6.37
C ILE A 559 -18.20 5.10 -5.37
N PRO A 560 -19.02 4.04 -5.41
CA PRO A 560 -20.20 3.89 -4.55
C PRO A 560 -19.82 3.45 -3.14
N ILE A 561 -19.43 4.39 -2.27
CA ILE A 561 -19.02 4.07 -0.89
C ILE A 561 -20.16 3.47 -0.06
N TYR A 562 -21.43 3.70 -0.41
CA TYR A 562 -22.57 3.04 0.23
C TYR A 562 -22.56 1.50 0.11
N ALA A 563 -21.89 0.94 -0.90
CA ALA A 563 -21.80 -0.50 -1.13
C ALA A 563 -20.40 -1.07 -0.82
N LEU A 564 -19.38 -0.20 -0.74
CA LEU A 564 -17.99 -0.61 -0.59
C LEU A 564 -17.49 -0.52 0.85
N LEU A 565 -17.94 0.46 1.63
CA LEU A 565 -17.53 0.65 3.03
C LEU A 565 -18.52 -0.06 3.95
N ASP A 566 -18.00 -0.62 5.04
CA ASP A 566 -18.86 -1.07 6.13
C ASP A 566 -19.47 0.11 6.93
N ALA A 567 -20.42 -0.19 7.80
CA ALA A 567 -21.13 0.83 8.58
C ALA A 567 -20.18 1.66 9.45
N GLY A 568 -19.19 1.04 10.09
CA GLY A 568 -18.23 1.73 10.96
C GLY A 568 -17.25 2.60 10.18
N GLU A 569 -16.74 2.11 9.04
CA GLU A 569 -15.89 2.85 8.11
C GLU A 569 -16.61 4.08 7.54
N ARG A 570 -17.90 3.91 7.20
CA ARG A 570 -18.73 5.01 6.71
C ARG A 570 -18.96 6.04 7.80
N SER A 571 -19.32 5.64 9.02
CA SER A 571 -19.48 6.56 10.15
C SER A 571 -18.19 7.32 10.47
N LEU A 572 -17.02 6.67 10.37
CA LEU A 572 -15.73 7.33 10.53
C LEU A 572 -15.49 8.42 9.48
N LEU A 573 -15.78 8.12 8.20
CA LEU A 573 -15.66 9.11 7.12
C LEU A 573 -16.64 10.27 7.29
N GLU A 574 -17.89 9.97 7.68
CA GLU A 574 -18.94 10.97 7.93
C GLU A 574 -18.56 11.91 9.08
N ALA A 575 -18.08 11.37 10.20
CA ALA A 575 -17.61 12.15 11.34
C ALA A 575 -16.41 13.03 10.97
N TRP A 576 -15.43 12.47 10.25
CA TRP A 576 -14.27 13.23 9.76
C TRP A 576 -14.67 14.38 8.83
N MET A 577 -15.64 14.15 7.95
CA MET A 577 -16.15 15.18 7.06
C MET A 577 -16.82 16.32 7.80
N GLU A 578 -17.63 16.02 8.82
CA GLU A 578 -18.30 17.04 9.63
C GLU A 578 -17.30 17.86 10.44
N TYR A 579 -16.29 17.20 11.02
CA TYR A 579 -15.15 17.86 11.66
C TYR A 579 -14.41 18.80 10.69
N ARG A 580 -14.09 18.33 9.48
CA ARG A 580 -13.39 19.17 8.49
C ARG A 580 -14.25 20.33 7.97
N ARG A 581 -15.57 20.16 7.88
CA ARG A 581 -16.49 21.25 7.50
C ARG A 581 -16.58 22.32 8.57
N SER A 582 -16.70 21.92 9.84
CA SER A 582 -16.72 22.87 10.96
C SER A 582 -15.39 23.61 11.09
N GLU A 583 -14.26 22.92 11.04
CA GLU A 583 -12.93 23.55 11.06
C GLU A 583 -12.76 24.58 9.93
N GLU A 584 -13.24 24.25 8.73
CA GLU A 584 -13.13 25.15 7.57
C GLU A 584 -14.14 26.32 7.60
N GLN A 585 -15.30 26.16 8.26
CA GLN A 585 -16.23 27.26 8.51
C GLN A 585 -15.69 28.24 9.56
N GLU A 586 -15.05 27.73 10.62
CA GLU A 586 -14.47 28.55 11.67
C GLU A 586 -13.20 29.27 11.20
N ARG A 587 -12.32 28.56 10.47
CA ARG A 587 -11.03 29.07 10.00
C ARG A 587 -10.73 28.54 8.58
N PRO A 588 -11.20 29.25 7.54
CA PRO A 588 -10.94 28.87 6.15
C PRO A 588 -9.44 28.72 5.88
N SER A 589 -9.04 27.54 5.42
CA SER A 589 -7.64 27.16 5.23
C SER A 589 -7.41 26.39 3.92
N THR A 590 -8.22 25.36 3.65
CA THR A 590 -8.06 24.42 2.54
C THR A 590 -9.32 23.59 2.28
N SER A 591 -9.61 23.34 1.01
CA SER A 591 -10.69 22.41 0.61
C SER A 591 -10.29 20.93 0.67
N ALA A 592 -9.03 20.62 1.01
CA ALA A 592 -8.54 19.24 1.12
C ALA A 592 -9.25 18.47 2.24
N LEU A 593 -9.65 17.22 1.93
CA LEU A 593 -10.26 16.31 2.89
C LEU A 593 -9.26 15.90 3.98
N PHE A 594 -7.99 15.69 3.58
CA PHE A 594 -6.91 15.32 4.49
C PHE A 594 -5.95 16.50 4.66
N ALA A 595 -6.16 17.26 5.73
CA ALA A 595 -5.36 18.41 6.12
C ALA A 595 -5.16 18.41 7.64
N VAL A 596 -4.10 19.08 8.09
CA VAL A 596 -3.87 19.38 9.52
C VAL A 596 -3.46 20.86 9.63
N PRO A 597 -4.42 21.80 9.57
CA PRO A 597 -4.16 23.23 9.58
C PRO A 597 -3.36 23.69 10.82
N SER A 598 -3.60 23.07 11.98
CA SER A 598 -2.85 23.31 13.22
C SER A 598 -1.32 23.08 13.11
N ARG A 599 -0.89 22.26 12.14
CA ARG A 599 0.53 22.01 11.81
C ARG A 599 1.00 22.74 10.56
N GLY A 600 0.17 23.60 9.98
CA GLY A 600 0.41 24.25 8.69
C GLY A 600 0.32 23.28 7.50
N TRP A 601 -0.29 22.10 7.67
CA TRP A 601 -0.44 21.12 6.61
C TRP A 601 -1.77 21.37 5.87
N VAL A 602 -1.75 22.35 4.97
CA VAL A 602 -2.87 22.70 4.07
C VAL A 602 -3.32 21.48 3.25
N GLN A 603 -2.42 20.53 3.02
CA GLN A 603 -2.73 19.18 2.56
C GLN A 603 -1.69 18.22 3.12
N VAL A 604 -2.11 17.06 3.61
CA VAL A 604 -1.19 16.04 4.10
C VAL A 604 -0.38 15.47 2.93
N ARG A 605 0.95 15.54 3.05
CA ARG A 605 1.87 15.02 2.04
C ARG A 605 2.13 13.53 2.24
N GLN A 606 2.44 12.83 1.15
CA GLN A 606 2.68 11.39 1.18
C GLN A 606 3.79 10.98 2.14
N GLU A 607 4.83 11.80 2.34
CA GLU A 607 5.97 11.49 3.20
C GLU A 607 5.58 11.43 4.69
N LYS A 608 4.37 11.93 5.04
CA LYS A 608 3.83 11.87 6.41
C LYS A 608 2.98 10.63 6.66
N VAL A 609 2.42 10.01 5.62
CA VAL A 609 1.44 8.92 5.74
C VAL A 609 2.00 7.61 5.22
N MET A 610 2.64 7.61 4.04
CA MET A 610 3.08 6.39 3.37
C MET A 610 4.10 5.59 4.18
N PRO A 611 5.13 6.19 4.81
CA PRO A 611 6.06 5.43 5.64
C PRO A 611 5.37 4.69 6.80
N ILE A 612 4.38 5.33 7.43
CA ILE A 612 3.60 4.75 8.53
C ILE A 612 2.77 3.57 8.03
N LEU A 613 2.02 3.76 6.93
CA LEU A 613 1.22 2.69 6.35
C LEU A 613 2.07 1.52 5.89
N HIS A 614 3.17 1.78 5.19
CA HIS A 614 4.08 0.74 4.74
C HIS A 614 4.66 -0.03 5.92
N GLN A 615 5.12 0.66 6.97
CA GLN A 615 5.61 0.02 8.18
C GLN A 615 4.54 -0.90 8.80
N LEU A 616 3.34 -0.39 9.06
CA LEU A 616 2.27 -1.16 9.71
C LEU A 616 1.80 -2.35 8.86
N MET A 617 1.66 -2.16 7.53
CA MET A 617 1.33 -3.25 6.61
C MET A 617 2.39 -4.36 6.66
N ARG A 618 3.68 -3.99 6.59
CA ARG A 618 4.80 -4.96 6.62
C ARG A 618 4.92 -5.66 7.97
N GLU A 619 4.68 -4.95 9.07
CA GLU A 619 4.70 -5.52 10.42
C GLU A 619 3.57 -6.53 10.64
N VAL A 620 2.34 -6.21 10.24
CA VAL A 620 1.17 -7.08 10.45
C VAL A 620 1.21 -8.32 9.57
N THR A 621 1.64 -8.16 8.32
CA THR A 621 1.67 -9.24 7.35
C THR A 621 2.96 -10.06 7.40
N GLY A 622 4.04 -9.53 7.99
CA GLY A 622 5.37 -10.14 7.91
C GLY A 622 6.04 -10.03 6.53
N ASP A 623 5.44 -9.30 5.59
CA ASP A 623 5.92 -9.18 4.21
C ASP A 623 6.50 -7.78 3.94
N GLN A 624 7.84 -7.70 3.84
CA GLN A 624 8.57 -6.45 3.61
C GLN A 624 8.35 -5.85 2.21
N SER A 625 7.82 -6.63 1.26
CA SER A 625 7.53 -6.17 -0.10
C SER A 625 6.25 -5.34 -0.18
N LEU A 626 5.40 -5.34 0.86
CA LEU A 626 4.12 -4.63 0.80
C LEU A 626 4.30 -3.10 0.72
N ARG A 627 3.44 -2.49 -0.10
CA ARG A 627 3.33 -1.04 -0.35
C ARG A 627 1.87 -0.67 -0.61
N TYR A 628 1.56 0.62 -0.54
CA TYR A 628 0.20 1.16 -0.70
C TYR A 628 -0.51 0.65 -1.97
N HIS A 629 0.22 0.53 -3.09
CA HIS A 629 -0.36 0.05 -4.35
C HIS A 629 -1.01 -1.33 -4.24
N HIS A 630 -0.52 -2.23 -3.37
CA HIS A 630 -1.12 -3.56 -3.17
C HIS A 630 -2.52 -3.51 -2.55
N LEU A 631 -2.93 -2.38 -1.94
CA LEU A 631 -4.32 -2.17 -1.53
C LEU A 631 -5.25 -2.14 -2.75
N ARG A 632 -4.78 -1.59 -3.87
CA ARG A 632 -5.54 -1.57 -5.13
C ARG A 632 -5.60 -2.94 -5.79
N HIS A 633 -4.53 -3.75 -5.73
CA HIS A 633 -4.58 -5.16 -6.14
C HIS A 633 -5.57 -5.95 -5.29
N SER A 634 -5.53 -5.74 -3.96
CA SER A 634 -6.46 -6.33 -3.00
C SER A 634 -7.90 -5.96 -3.36
N PHE A 635 -8.19 -4.67 -3.56
CA PHE A 635 -9.50 -4.20 -3.99
C PHE A 635 -9.98 -4.90 -5.26
N ALA A 636 -9.16 -4.91 -6.32
CA ALA A 636 -9.53 -5.49 -7.60
C ALA A 636 -9.80 -7.00 -7.50
N SER A 637 -8.87 -7.72 -6.86
CA SER A 637 -8.90 -9.17 -6.71
C SER A 637 -10.08 -9.63 -5.84
N TRP A 638 -10.29 -8.98 -4.69
CA TRP A 638 -11.41 -9.33 -3.80
C TRP A 638 -12.76 -8.91 -4.39
N THR A 639 -12.87 -7.74 -5.00
CA THR A 639 -14.13 -7.31 -5.63
C THR A 639 -14.53 -8.26 -6.75
N PHE A 640 -13.59 -8.66 -7.61
CA PHE A 640 -13.84 -9.66 -8.65
C PHE A 640 -14.30 -11.00 -8.04
N LEU A 641 -13.57 -11.52 -7.06
CA LEU A 641 -13.89 -12.80 -6.43
C LEU A 641 -15.26 -12.77 -5.74
N ARG A 642 -15.62 -11.69 -5.04
CA ARG A 642 -16.93 -11.55 -4.41
C ARG A 642 -18.06 -11.52 -5.44
N LEU A 643 -17.90 -10.73 -6.52
CA LEU A 643 -18.91 -10.67 -7.57
C LEU A 643 -19.15 -12.02 -8.24
N ILE A 644 -18.09 -12.76 -8.58
CA ILE A 644 -18.23 -14.05 -9.25
C ILE A 644 -18.82 -15.12 -8.33
N LEU A 645 -18.44 -15.14 -7.05
CA LEU A 645 -19.04 -16.05 -6.06
C LEU A 645 -20.55 -15.76 -5.88
N ALA A 646 -20.90 -14.48 -5.79
CA ALA A 646 -22.29 -14.04 -5.65
C ALA A 646 -23.17 -14.43 -6.84
N HIS A 647 -22.72 -14.15 -8.07
CA HIS A 647 -23.48 -14.43 -9.29
C HIS A 647 -23.71 -15.93 -9.53
N HIS A 648 -22.82 -16.78 -9.02
CA HIS A 648 -22.93 -18.23 -9.13
C HIS A 648 -23.43 -18.92 -7.85
N GLY A 649 -23.86 -18.14 -6.85
CA GLY A 649 -24.42 -18.67 -5.60
C GLY A 649 -23.45 -19.58 -4.84
N LYS A 650 -22.13 -19.34 -4.97
CA LYS A 650 -21.10 -20.17 -4.36
C LYS A 650 -20.75 -19.65 -2.97
N ARG A 651 -20.77 -20.57 -2.00
CA ARG A 651 -20.17 -20.40 -0.67
C ARG A 651 -19.02 -21.39 -0.56
N THR A 652 -17.85 -20.90 -0.17
CA THR A 652 -16.62 -21.69 -0.21
C THR A 652 -15.70 -21.28 0.91
N THR A 653 -15.14 -22.24 1.63
CA THR A 653 -14.09 -22.01 2.63
C THR A 653 -12.72 -21.90 1.95
N LEU A 654 -12.48 -20.83 1.19
CA LEU A 654 -11.23 -20.68 0.42
C LEU A 654 -10.02 -20.48 1.34
N PHE A 655 -10.21 -19.80 2.47
CA PHE A 655 -9.15 -19.42 3.40
C PHE A 655 -9.53 -19.83 4.83
N PRO A 656 -9.51 -21.13 5.16
CA PRO A 656 -9.94 -21.63 6.48
C PRO A 656 -9.11 -21.07 7.65
N ASP A 657 -7.88 -20.62 7.37
CA ASP A 657 -6.97 -20.00 8.35
C ASP A 657 -7.20 -18.47 8.50
N GLN A 658 -8.19 -17.90 7.80
CA GLN A 658 -8.54 -16.47 7.76
C GLN A 658 -10.07 -16.31 7.95
N PRO A 659 -10.58 -16.54 9.18
CA PRO A 659 -12.02 -16.67 9.43
C PRO A 659 -12.81 -15.42 9.03
N ILE A 660 -12.25 -14.23 9.22
CA ILE A 660 -12.94 -12.97 8.91
C ILE A 660 -13.07 -12.78 7.40
N THR A 661 -12.02 -13.17 6.66
CA THR A 661 -12.04 -13.15 5.19
C THR A 661 -13.05 -14.15 4.62
N ASP A 662 -13.07 -15.39 5.12
CA ASP A 662 -14.03 -16.41 4.65
C ASP A 662 -15.48 -16.00 4.93
N GLU A 663 -15.80 -15.49 6.13
CA GLU A 663 -17.13 -14.99 6.45
C GLU A 663 -17.54 -13.81 5.54
N TRP A 664 -16.61 -12.91 5.25
CA TRP A 664 -16.85 -11.79 4.34
C TRP A 664 -17.09 -12.20 2.89
N LEU A 665 -16.46 -13.29 2.43
CA LEU A 665 -16.73 -13.88 1.13
C LEU A 665 -18.11 -14.56 1.10
N ASP A 666 -18.58 -15.14 2.19
CA ASP A 666 -19.93 -15.72 2.27
C ASP A 666 -21.05 -14.66 2.19
N GLN A 667 -20.74 -13.40 2.55
CA GLN A 667 -21.64 -12.25 2.41
C GLN A 667 -21.62 -11.59 1.01
N SER A 668 -21.05 -12.26 0.01
CA SER A 668 -20.86 -11.67 -1.32
C SER A 668 -22.17 -11.36 -2.07
N SER A 669 -23.25 -12.12 -1.82
CA SER A 669 -24.54 -11.90 -2.48
C SER A 669 -25.13 -10.52 -2.18
N GLU A 670 -25.10 -10.11 -0.91
CA GLU A 670 -25.58 -8.79 -0.48
C GLU A 670 -24.73 -7.68 -1.11
N PHE A 671 -23.41 -7.87 -1.14
CA PHE A 671 -22.49 -6.93 -1.77
C PHE A 671 -22.76 -6.75 -3.27
N ALA A 672 -22.94 -7.84 -4.01
CA ALA A 672 -23.24 -7.78 -5.44
C ALA A 672 -24.58 -7.10 -5.71
N GLU A 673 -25.60 -7.36 -4.88
CA GLU A 673 -26.90 -6.71 -4.97
C GLU A 673 -26.80 -5.19 -4.76
N GLN A 674 -26.09 -4.76 -3.72
CA GLN A 674 -25.86 -3.35 -3.42
C GLN A 674 -25.08 -2.65 -4.55
N LEU A 675 -24.05 -3.29 -5.09
CA LEU A 675 -23.15 -2.70 -6.08
C LEU A 675 -23.73 -2.67 -7.51
N LEU A 676 -24.41 -3.74 -7.95
CA LEU A 676 -24.85 -3.92 -9.35
C LEU A 676 -26.36 -3.82 -9.56
N LYS A 677 -27.19 -3.94 -8.52
CA LYS A 677 -28.67 -3.80 -8.57
C LYS A 677 -29.34 -4.60 -9.70
N ALA A 678 -29.12 -5.92 -9.70
CA ALA A 678 -29.66 -6.87 -10.70
C ALA A 678 -29.27 -6.57 -12.17
N ARG A 679 -28.31 -5.68 -12.44
CA ARG A 679 -27.76 -5.50 -13.79
C ARG A 679 -26.65 -6.51 -14.00
N HIS A 680 -26.91 -7.53 -14.83
CA HIS A 680 -25.91 -8.47 -15.35
C HIS A 680 -24.92 -7.76 -16.29
N ARG A 681 -24.07 -6.87 -15.75
CA ARG A 681 -22.86 -6.43 -16.45
C ARG A 681 -21.77 -7.47 -16.15
N PRO A 682 -20.84 -7.75 -17.09
CA PRO A 682 -19.79 -8.72 -16.83
C PRO A 682 -18.90 -8.19 -15.70
N ASP A 683 -18.70 -8.97 -14.64
CA ASP A 683 -18.04 -8.58 -13.38
C ASP A 683 -16.72 -7.83 -13.59
N LEU A 684 -15.93 -8.27 -14.58
CA LEU A 684 -14.67 -7.65 -14.94
C LEU A 684 -14.80 -6.21 -15.45
N TYR A 685 -15.90 -5.86 -16.14
CA TYR A 685 -16.16 -4.48 -16.54
C TYR A 685 -16.58 -3.62 -15.35
N ALA A 686 -17.29 -4.19 -14.37
CA ALA A 686 -17.60 -3.49 -13.13
C ALA A 686 -16.32 -3.14 -12.36
N VAL A 687 -15.42 -4.12 -12.21
CA VAL A 687 -14.10 -3.93 -11.59
C VAL A 687 -13.26 -2.91 -12.37
N ALA A 688 -13.18 -3.03 -13.70
CA ALA A 688 -12.44 -2.09 -14.54
C ALA A 688 -12.96 -0.64 -14.39
N ARG A 689 -14.29 -0.47 -14.32
CA ARG A 689 -14.92 0.84 -14.13
C ARG A 689 -14.63 1.44 -12.75
N LEU A 690 -14.64 0.63 -11.69
CA LEU A 690 -14.29 1.07 -10.33
C LEU A 690 -12.81 1.46 -10.23
N LEU A 691 -11.94 0.77 -10.98
CA LEU A 691 -10.52 1.10 -11.09
C LEU A 691 -10.24 2.30 -12.03
N GLY A 692 -11.18 2.67 -12.91
CA GLY A 692 -10.95 3.68 -13.95
C GLY A 692 -10.00 3.20 -15.05
N HIS A 693 -10.10 1.91 -15.42
CA HIS A 693 -9.40 1.31 -16.55
C HIS A 693 -10.25 1.41 -17.83
N SER A 694 -9.59 1.40 -18.99
CA SER A 694 -10.27 1.38 -20.30
C SER A 694 -11.06 0.09 -20.55
N GLY A 695 -10.63 -1.03 -19.95
CA GLY A 695 -11.31 -2.31 -20.07
C GLY A 695 -10.77 -3.40 -19.13
N PRO A 696 -11.35 -4.61 -19.19
CA PRO A 696 -10.96 -5.77 -18.40
C PRO A 696 -9.49 -6.19 -18.54
N ASP A 697 -8.91 -6.10 -19.74
CA ASP A 697 -7.56 -6.63 -20.02
C ASP A 697 -6.51 -6.03 -19.08
N MET A 698 -6.53 -4.70 -18.89
CA MET A 698 -5.63 -4.00 -17.95
C MET A 698 -5.84 -4.43 -16.50
N SER A 699 -7.05 -4.83 -16.13
CA SER A 699 -7.38 -5.28 -14.77
C SER A 699 -6.90 -6.72 -14.56
N LEU A 700 -7.11 -7.60 -15.54
CA LEU A 700 -6.69 -9.00 -15.50
C LEU A 700 -5.17 -9.17 -15.51
N GLU A 701 -4.48 -8.41 -16.36
CA GLU A 701 -3.03 -8.52 -16.51
C GLU A 701 -2.29 -8.02 -15.27
N HIS A 702 -2.78 -6.97 -14.61
CA HIS A 702 -2.00 -6.25 -13.60
C HIS A 702 -2.59 -6.23 -12.20
N TYR A 703 -3.88 -6.48 -11.99
CA TYR A 703 -4.52 -6.22 -10.68
C TYR A 703 -5.36 -7.39 -10.13
N VAL A 704 -5.97 -8.21 -10.99
CA VAL A 704 -6.81 -9.34 -10.58
C VAL A 704 -5.95 -10.60 -10.51
N HIS A 705 -5.70 -11.06 -9.29
CA HIS A 705 -4.84 -12.21 -8.97
C HIS A 705 -5.60 -13.38 -8.34
N THR A 706 -6.93 -13.37 -8.46
CA THR A 706 -7.85 -14.35 -7.87
C THR A 706 -8.59 -15.17 -8.94
N MET A 707 -8.14 -15.14 -10.19
CA MET A 707 -8.77 -15.90 -11.30
C MET A 707 -8.68 -17.42 -11.08
N ASP A 708 -7.55 -17.89 -10.56
CA ASP A 708 -7.33 -19.29 -10.18
C ASP A 708 -8.25 -19.72 -9.03
N LEU A 709 -8.47 -18.83 -8.05
CA LEU A 709 -9.40 -19.06 -6.93
C LEU A 709 -10.85 -19.05 -7.35
N ALA A 710 -11.23 -18.12 -8.24
CA ALA A 710 -12.55 -18.13 -8.85
C ALA A 710 -12.78 -19.42 -9.64
N GLY A 711 -11.80 -19.85 -10.43
CA GLY A 711 -11.81 -21.14 -11.11
C GLY A 711 -12.01 -22.29 -10.12
N LEU A 712 -11.20 -22.36 -9.07
CA LEU A 712 -11.30 -23.37 -8.02
C LEU A 712 -12.69 -23.42 -7.35
N ALA A 713 -13.29 -22.26 -7.09
CA ALA A 713 -14.60 -22.14 -6.43
C ALA A 713 -15.78 -22.55 -7.33
N LEU A 714 -15.67 -22.30 -8.63
CA LEU A 714 -16.72 -22.55 -9.61
C LEU A 714 -16.63 -23.93 -10.26
N ASP A 715 -15.45 -24.55 -10.22
CA ASP A 715 -15.18 -25.81 -10.89
C ASP A 715 -15.80 -27.01 -10.16
N GLU A 716 -17.09 -27.23 -10.41
CA GLU A 716 -17.86 -28.37 -9.89
C GLU A 716 -17.34 -29.72 -10.36
N ARG A 717 -16.54 -29.77 -11.44
CA ARG A 717 -15.96 -31.02 -11.97
C ARG A 717 -15.19 -31.79 -10.90
N ARG A 718 -14.61 -31.09 -9.93
CA ARG A 718 -13.87 -31.69 -8.81
C ARG A 718 -14.72 -32.61 -7.92
N ASN A 719 -16.03 -32.40 -7.92
CA ASN A 719 -16.98 -33.13 -7.09
C ASN A 719 -17.82 -34.13 -7.90
N MET A 720 -17.55 -34.31 -9.20
CA MET A 720 -18.38 -35.16 -10.06
C MET A 720 -18.16 -36.67 -9.83
N PHE A 721 -17.04 -37.05 -9.21
CA PHE A 721 -16.60 -38.45 -9.16
C PHE A 721 -17.37 -39.25 -8.12
N GLU A 722 -17.85 -40.43 -8.51
CA GLU A 722 -18.44 -41.38 -7.59
C GLU A 722 -17.38 -41.99 -6.66
N ASP A 723 -17.82 -42.44 -5.47
CA ASP A 723 -16.95 -43.10 -4.48
C ASP A 723 -16.20 -44.31 -5.07
N LYS A 724 -16.81 -45.02 -6.03
CA LYS A 724 -16.20 -46.14 -6.74
C LYS A 724 -14.99 -45.68 -7.56
N THR A 725 -15.14 -44.63 -8.37
CA THR A 725 -14.07 -44.04 -9.17
C THR A 725 -12.93 -43.54 -8.29
N LEU A 726 -13.26 -42.83 -7.19
CA LEU A 726 -12.28 -42.32 -6.24
C LEU A 726 -11.52 -43.46 -5.53
N ALA A 727 -12.22 -44.53 -5.13
CA ALA A 727 -11.60 -45.69 -4.53
C ALA A 727 -10.63 -46.38 -5.52
N ALA A 728 -11.06 -46.58 -6.77
CA ALA A 728 -10.23 -47.17 -7.83
C ALA A 728 -8.99 -46.31 -8.15
N ALA A 729 -9.16 -44.99 -8.26
CA ALA A 729 -8.07 -44.06 -8.53
C ALA A 729 -7.00 -44.02 -7.42
N SER A 730 -7.40 -44.28 -6.17
CA SER A 730 -6.54 -44.08 -4.99
C SER A 730 -5.39 -45.08 -4.84
N GLY A 731 -5.49 -46.27 -5.46
CA GLY A 731 -4.57 -47.39 -5.23
C GLY A 731 -4.63 -47.96 -3.79
N VAL A 732 -5.56 -47.50 -2.96
CA VAL A 732 -5.79 -47.99 -1.59
C VAL A 732 -6.73 -49.20 -1.64
N PRO A 733 -6.59 -50.22 -0.77
CA PRO A 733 -7.56 -51.32 -0.70
C PRO A 733 -8.99 -50.81 -0.59
N ILE A 734 -9.90 -51.31 -1.44
CA ILE A 734 -11.26 -50.80 -1.65
C ILE A 734 -12.01 -50.60 -0.32
N SER A 735 -11.96 -51.57 0.58
CA SER A 735 -12.62 -51.49 1.91
C SER A 735 -12.10 -50.34 2.77
N SER A 736 -10.80 -50.03 2.68
CA SER A 736 -10.19 -48.91 3.38
C SER A 736 -10.53 -47.58 2.71
N ALA A 737 -10.61 -47.53 1.38
CA ALA A 737 -11.01 -46.33 0.65
C ALA A 737 -12.45 -45.91 1.00
N TYR A 738 -13.42 -46.83 0.94
CA TYR A 738 -14.81 -46.56 1.34
C TYR A 738 -14.94 -46.14 2.81
N ARG A 739 -14.16 -46.76 3.72
CA ARG A 739 -14.14 -46.34 5.13
C ARG A 739 -13.63 -44.91 5.30
N LEU A 740 -12.60 -44.51 4.55
CA LEU A 740 -12.06 -43.14 4.60
C LEU A 740 -13.04 -42.13 4.01
N LEU A 741 -13.65 -42.44 2.86
CA LEU A 741 -14.68 -41.61 2.24
C LEU A 741 -15.87 -41.40 3.19
N ARG A 742 -16.34 -42.47 3.86
CA ARG A 742 -17.43 -42.36 4.83
C ARG A 742 -17.08 -41.52 6.06
N ASN A 743 -15.86 -41.65 6.58
CA ASN A 743 -15.48 -41.02 7.85
C ASN A 743 -15.00 -39.56 7.69
N ALA A 744 -14.32 -39.25 6.58
CA ALA A 744 -13.63 -37.98 6.39
C ALA A 744 -13.72 -37.44 4.95
N GLY A 745 -14.60 -37.99 4.12
CA GLY A 745 -14.81 -37.59 2.73
C GLY A 745 -13.59 -37.80 1.84
N ILE A 746 -13.62 -37.13 0.69
CA ILE A 746 -12.53 -37.12 -0.31
C ILE A 746 -11.22 -36.66 0.31
N GLN A 747 -11.25 -35.69 1.24
CA GLN A 747 -10.07 -35.17 1.91
C GLN A 747 -9.37 -36.22 2.78
N GLY A 748 -10.13 -37.10 3.44
CA GLY A 748 -9.58 -38.24 4.18
C GLY A 748 -8.82 -39.21 3.28
N LEU A 749 -9.39 -39.53 2.11
CA LEU A 749 -8.76 -40.40 1.12
C LEU A 749 -7.50 -39.76 0.52
N LEU A 750 -7.57 -38.50 0.06
CA LEU A 750 -6.42 -37.77 -0.46
C LEU A 750 -5.31 -37.66 0.58
N ARG A 751 -5.63 -37.40 1.85
CA ARG A 751 -4.65 -37.41 2.95
C ARG A 751 -3.96 -38.77 3.09
N ARG A 752 -4.67 -39.89 2.92
CA ARG A 752 -4.07 -41.24 2.95
C ARG A 752 -3.13 -41.46 1.75
N VAL A 753 -3.52 -41.05 0.55
CA VAL A 753 -2.71 -41.17 -0.68
C VAL A 753 -1.46 -40.29 -0.59
N ARG A 754 -1.58 -39.02 -0.24
CA ARG A 754 -0.45 -38.09 0.01
C ARG A 754 0.55 -38.67 1.01
N ASN A 755 0.07 -39.36 2.05
CA ASN A 755 0.94 -40.02 3.04
C ASN A 755 1.63 -41.28 2.50
N SER A 756 1.01 -42.02 1.57
CA SER A 756 1.68 -43.13 0.88
C SER A 756 2.79 -42.62 -0.06
N TYR A 757 2.61 -41.43 -0.64
CA TYR A 757 3.51 -40.82 -1.62
C TYR A 757 4.17 -39.53 -1.10
N ARG A 758 4.69 -39.53 0.15
CA ARG A 758 5.34 -38.35 0.77
C ARG A 758 6.52 -37.78 -0.01
N HIS A 759 7.20 -38.59 -0.82
CA HIS A 759 8.29 -38.12 -1.68
C HIS A 759 7.79 -37.31 -2.88
N ARG A 760 6.49 -37.37 -3.21
CA ARG A 760 5.83 -36.67 -4.32
C ARG A 760 4.94 -35.50 -3.87
N ALA A 761 4.73 -35.33 -2.56
CA ALA A 761 3.87 -34.28 -2.01
C ALA A 761 4.59 -33.47 -0.91
N ASN A 762 4.57 -32.15 -1.02
CA ASN A 762 5.07 -31.23 0.00
C ASN A 762 3.89 -30.61 0.77
N VAL A 763 3.64 -31.08 2.00
CA VAL A 763 2.52 -30.58 2.82
C VAL A 763 2.99 -29.45 3.71
N LEU A 764 2.52 -28.23 3.40
CA LEU A 764 2.77 -27.04 4.21
C LEU A 764 1.74 -26.94 5.34
N ARG A 765 2.17 -26.48 6.50
CA ARG A 765 1.33 -26.29 7.68
C ARG A 765 1.45 -24.85 8.17
N PRO A 766 0.37 -24.24 8.68
CA PRO A 766 0.43 -22.92 9.29
C PRO A 766 1.54 -22.85 10.33
N THR A 767 2.29 -21.75 10.32
CA THR A 767 3.32 -21.42 11.30
C THR A 767 2.88 -20.19 12.09
N GLU A 768 3.44 -19.98 13.28
CA GLU A 768 3.17 -18.75 14.02
C GLU A 768 3.63 -17.54 13.19
N LYS A 769 2.79 -16.49 13.12
CA LYS A 769 3.17 -15.21 12.51
C LYS A 769 4.47 -14.75 13.20
N PRO A 770 5.53 -14.38 12.46
CA PRO A 770 6.72 -13.80 13.06
C PRO A 770 6.32 -12.51 13.77
N SER A 771 6.10 -12.60 15.08
CA SER A 771 5.63 -11.48 15.88
C SER A 771 6.71 -10.41 15.94
N ALA A 772 6.48 -9.29 15.28
CA ALA A 772 7.15 -8.03 15.58
C ALA A 772 6.58 -7.46 16.89
N LYS A 773 6.85 -8.17 17.99
CA LYS A 773 6.89 -7.78 19.41
C LYS A 773 6.64 -9.04 20.24
N ALA A 774 7.69 -9.56 20.85
CA ALA A 774 7.55 -10.37 22.04
C ALA A 774 6.66 -9.60 23.03
N GLU A 775 5.61 -10.24 23.55
CA GLU A 775 4.93 -9.75 24.74
C GLU A 775 5.99 -9.59 25.84
N PRO A 776 6.14 -8.40 26.46
CA PRO A 776 7.03 -8.27 27.60
C PRO A 776 6.36 -8.88 28.82
N GLU A 777 6.48 -10.21 28.97
CA GLU A 777 6.37 -10.83 30.28
C GLU A 777 7.49 -10.23 31.16
N HIS A 778 7.07 -9.48 32.18
CA HIS A 778 7.84 -8.66 33.14
C HIS A 778 8.17 -7.24 32.64
N GLN A 779 7.40 -6.25 33.13
CA GLN A 779 7.60 -4.81 32.89
C GLN A 779 9.00 -4.37 33.34
N ARG A 780 9.94 -4.25 32.41
CA ARG A 780 11.28 -3.70 32.69
C ARG A 780 11.15 -2.22 33.09
N PHE A 781 12.11 -1.71 33.86
CA PHE A 781 12.15 -0.30 34.29
C PHE A 781 12.02 0.66 33.09
N ARG A 782 12.70 0.30 32.00
CA ARG A 782 12.63 1.02 30.72
C ARG A 782 11.18 1.17 30.23
N ASP A 783 10.41 0.10 30.20
CA ASP A 783 9.04 0.12 29.68
C ASP A 783 8.13 1.01 30.52
N ARG A 784 8.29 0.94 31.86
CA ARG A 784 7.56 1.80 32.80
C ARG A 784 7.94 3.28 32.62
N LEU A 785 9.22 3.60 32.48
CA LEU A 785 9.67 4.99 32.28
C LEU A 785 9.21 5.55 30.93
N MET A 786 9.25 4.74 29.86
CA MET A 786 8.76 5.13 28.54
C MET A 786 7.24 5.29 28.52
N LEU A 787 6.49 4.49 29.28
CA LEU A 787 5.04 4.66 29.48
C LEU A 787 4.71 5.98 30.18
N ILE A 788 5.47 6.34 31.21
CA ILE A 788 5.34 7.64 31.91
C ILE A 788 5.70 8.80 30.98
N GLU A 789 6.81 8.69 30.23
CA GLU A 789 7.20 9.68 29.24
C GLU A 789 6.09 9.86 28.18
N LYS A 790 5.48 8.75 27.74
CA LYS A 790 4.35 8.75 26.81
C LYS A 790 3.15 9.48 27.39
N TYR A 791 2.73 9.17 28.62
CA TYR A 791 1.65 9.90 29.31
C TYR A 791 1.90 11.41 29.33
N LEU A 792 3.11 11.80 29.78
CA LEU A 792 3.50 13.22 29.87
C LEU A 792 3.50 13.91 28.49
N LYS A 793 3.89 13.21 27.42
CA LYS A 793 3.81 13.73 26.05
C LYS A 793 2.38 13.92 25.59
N PHE A 794 1.48 12.99 25.89
CA PHE A 794 0.05 13.15 25.57
C PHE A 794 -0.53 14.37 26.28
N ARG A 795 -0.33 14.50 27.59
CA ARG A 795 -0.80 15.66 28.36
C ARG A 795 -0.15 16.98 27.95
N HIS A 796 1.07 16.94 27.40
CA HIS A 796 1.74 18.13 26.88
C HIS A 796 1.22 18.55 25.49
N ARG A 797 0.90 17.59 24.61
CA ARG A 797 0.65 17.83 23.18
C ARG A 797 -0.82 17.73 22.75
N THR A 798 -1.67 17.12 23.57
CA THR A 798 -3.08 16.85 23.29
C THR A 798 -3.95 17.34 24.44
N SER A 799 -5.25 17.53 24.18
CA SER A 799 -6.24 17.94 25.19
C SER A 799 -7.06 16.77 25.72
N ILE A 800 -6.52 15.54 25.68
CA ILE A 800 -7.23 14.35 26.15
C ILE A 800 -7.29 14.41 27.68
N GLU A 801 -8.46 14.14 28.25
CA GLU A 801 -8.66 14.12 29.70
C GLU A 801 -7.78 13.07 30.38
N GLN A 802 -7.38 13.38 31.61
CA GLN A 802 -6.49 12.54 32.41
C GLN A 802 -7.04 11.12 32.58
N ASP A 803 -8.33 10.98 32.88
CA ASP A 803 -8.98 9.68 33.14
C ASP A 803 -8.95 8.77 31.90
N VAL A 804 -9.21 9.36 30.72
CA VAL A 804 -9.17 8.64 29.44
C VAL A 804 -7.76 8.17 29.11
N LEU A 805 -6.74 9.00 29.38
CA LEU A 805 -5.34 8.63 29.18
C LEU A 805 -4.86 7.60 30.22
N ALA A 806 -5.34 7.69 31.45
CA ALA A 806 -5.05 6.75 32.51
C ALA A 806 -5.55 5.34 32.13
N GLU A 807 -6.81 5.24 31.69
CA GLU A 807 -7.38 3.98 31.17
C GLU A 807 -6.62 3.47 29.94
N ARG A 808 -6.38 4.34 28.94
CA ARG A 808 -5.68 3.96 27.68
C ARG A 808 -4.27 3.43 27.91
N LEU A 809 -3.57 3.93 28.94
CA LEU A 809 -2.19 3.55 29.23
C LEU A 809 -2.06 2.56 30.40
N GLY A 810 -3.17 2.14 31.00
CA GLY A 810 -3.17 1.25 32.16
C GLY A 810 -2.50 1.86 33.40
N LEU A 811 -2.59 3.18 33.58
CA LEU A 811 -2.07 3.90 34.75
C LEU A 811 -3.22 4.23 35.71
N SER A 812 -2.97 4.24 37.02
CA SER A 812 -3.95 4.74 37.99
C SER A 812 -4.08 6.27 37.89
N VAL A 813 -5.29 6.80 38.08
CA VAL A 813 -5.55 8.25 38.09
C VAL A 813 -4.67 8.98 39.13
N GLU A 814 -4.44 8.37 40.30
CA GLU A 814 -3.56 8.89 41.35
C GLU A 814 -2.10 9.06 40.88
N ALA A 815 -1.53 8.02 40.26
CA ALA A 815 -0.20 8.09 39.66
C ALA A 815 -0.09 9.20 38.60
N CYS A 816 -1.11 9.35 37.75
CA CYS A 816 -1.19 10.42 36.76
C CYS A 816 -1.17 11.81 37.42
N GLN A 817 -1.95 12.02 38.49
CA GLN A 817 -1.98 13.29 39.23
C GLN A 817 -0.61 13.63 39.82
N LEU A 818 0.05 12.66 40.46
CA LEU A 818 1.39 12.84 41.03
C LEU A 818 2.43 13.22 39.96
N LEU A 819 2.34 12.65 38.75
CA LEU A 819 3.22 12.99 37.63
C LEU A 819 3.00 14.43 37.14
N GLU A 820 1.75 14.89 37.08
CA GLU A 820 1.42 16.26 36.65
C GLU A 820 1.83 17.31 37.69
N GLU A 821 1.60 17.04 38.98
CA GLU A 821 2.07 17.88 40.08
C GLU A 821 3.60 18.00 40.07
N ARG A 822 4.29 16.86 39.89
CA ARG A 822 5.75 16.83 39.82
C ARG A 822 6.29 17.59 38.61
N SER A 823 5.64 17.44 37.45
CA SER A 823 5.96 18.19 36.24
C SER A 823 5.84 19.71 36.46
N THR A 824 4.73 20.14 37.08
CA THR A 824 4.44 21.54 37.40
C THR A 824 5.47 22.12 38.38
N TYR A 825 5.81 21.36 39.43
CA TYR A 825 6.84 21.71 40.39
C TYR A 825 8.19 21.97 39.70
N LEU A 826 8.65 21.02 38.87
CA LEU A 826 9.94 21.14 38.17
C LEU A 826 9.95 22.31 37.17
N ALA A 827 8.83 22.57 36.49
CA ALA A 827 8.67 23.74 35.61
C ALA A 827 8.62 25.07 36.38
N GLY A 828 8.22 25.04 37.65
CA GLY A 828 8.19 26.17 38.59
C GLY A 828 9.57 26.58 39.11
N LEU A 829 10.55 25.68 39.12
CA LEU A 829 11.89 25.96 39.66
C LEU A 829 12.59 27.12 38.92
N ARG A 830 13.04 28.12 39.70
CA ARG A 830 13.78 29.30 39.20
C ARG A 830 15.26 29.24 39.59
N SER A 831 16.11 29.92 38.81
CA SER A 831 17.53 30.07 39.11
C SER A 831 17.78 31.27 40.03
N ASN A 832 18.67 31.12 41.02
CA ASN A 832 18.95 32.15 42.05
C ASN A 832 19.80 33.33 41.56
N ALA A 833 19.77 33.66 40.26
CA ALA A 833 20.57 34.76 39.72
C ALA A 833 19.87 36.12 39.99
N LEU A 834 20.51 36.96 40.80
CA LEU A 834 20.07 38.29 41.29
C LEU A 834 19.57 39.31 40.25
N ARG A 835 19.62 39.03 38.94
CA ARG A 835 19.28 40.00 37.88
C ARG A 835 18.23 39.54 36.86
N THR A 836 17.97 38.24 36.72
CA THR A 836 16.92 37.69 35.84
C THR A 836 16.42 36.35 36.38
N GLN A 837 15.19 36.32 36.90
CA GLN A 837 14.53 35.08 37.35
C GLN A 837 14.16 34.23 36.12
N THR A 838 15.08 33.38 35.68
CA THR A 838 14.85 32.46 34.56
C THR A 838 14.64 31.05 35.07
N SER A 839 13.83 30.25 34.36
CA SER A 839 13.59 28.83 34.68
C SER A 839 14.90 28.05 34.80
N ARG A 840 14.94 27.16 35.80
CA ARG A 840 16.12 26.35 36.13
C ARG A 840 16.40 25.29 35.08
N HIS A 841 15.37 24.53 34.70
CA HIS A 841 15.44 23.54 33.61
C HIS A 841 14.77 24.08 32.34
N ARG A 842 15.10 23.47 31.20
CA ARG A 842 14.55 23.85 29.90
C ARG A 842 13.24 23.11 29.67
N PHE A 843 12.14 23.81 29.91
CA PHE A 843 10.80 23.35 29.56
C PHE A 843 10.37 23.98 28.24
N SER A 844 9.59 23.24 27.45
CA SER A 844 8.96 23.77 26.25
C SER A 844 8.02 24.92 26.62
N LYS A 845 7.99 25.97 25.81
CA LYS A 845 6.97 27.03 25.94
C LYS A 845 5.64 26.45 25.46
N ILE A 846 4.57 26.71 26.21
CA ILE A 846 3.19 26.49 25.74
C ILE A 846 2.90 27.66 24.81
N GLU A 847 2.51 27.42 23.56
CA GLU A 847 2.12 28.48 22.63
C GLU A 847 0.77 29.04 23.08
N GLU A 848 0.72 30.32 23.48
CA GLU A 848 -0.47 30.98 24.05
C GLU A 848 -1.65 31.07 23.06
N ASN A 849 -1.42 30.87 21.75
CA ASN A 849 -2.43 30.99 20.69
C ASN A 849 -3.43 29.81 20.62
N GLU A 850 -3.27 28.75 21.40
CA GLU A 850 -4.13 27.55 21.32
C GLU A 850 -5.22 27.45 22.40
N GLY A 851 -5.35 28.40 23.33
CA GLY A 851 -6.44 28.37 24.34
C GLY A 851 -6.42 27.14 25.27
N ARG A 852 -5.27 26.46 25.40
CA ARG A 852 -5.13 25.18 26.12
C ARG A 852 -4.85 25.40 27.61
N GLY A 853 -5.91 25.60 28.40
CA GLY A 853 -5.83 25.81 29.85
C GLY A 853 -5.31 24.63 30.66
N ASP A 854 -5.30 23.42 30.10
CA ASP A 854 -5.07 22.15 30.81
C ASP A 854 -3.76 21.43 30.41
N SER A 855 -2.86 22.09 29.67
CA SER A 855 -1.63 21.46 29.15
C SER A 855 -0.45 21.53 30.14
N ILE A 856 0.19 20.39 30.39
CA ILE A 856 1.38 20.35 31.27
C ILE A 856 2.64 20.79 30.52
N ARG A 857 3.66 21.26 31.23
CA ARG A 857 4.96 21.62 30.63
C ARG A 857 5.91 20.43 30.65
N LEU A 858 6.35 19.96 29.48
CA LEU A 858 7.37 18.91 29.38
C LEU A 858 8.78 19.48 29.21
N HIS A 859 9.78 18.79 29.76
CA HIS A 859 11.18 19.12 29.52
C HIS A 859 11.52 18.97 28.02
N THR A 860 12.39 19.84 27.50
CA THR A 860 12.76 19.80 26.07
C THR A 860 13.45 18.48 25.71
N GLU A 861 12.98 17.83 24.63
CA GLU A 861 13.45 16.53 24.15
C GLU A 861 14.81 16.58 23.41
N PRO A 862 15.60 15.49 23.45
CA PRO A 862 16.85 15.38 22.69
C PRO A 862 16.59 15.35 21.18
N ARG A 863 17.19 16.28 20.42
CA ARG A 863 16.92 16.43 18.98
C ARG A 863 17.87 15.64 18.07
N THR A 864 19.10 15.39 18.50
CA THR A 864 20.12 14.74 17.65
C THR A 864 20.14 13.23 17.85
N ARG A 865 20.54 12.47 16.81
CA ARG A 865 20.69 11.01 16.89
C ARG A 865 21.65 10.59 18.00
N SER A 866 22.75 11.33 18.18
CA SER A 866 23.74 11.11 19.25
C SER A 866 23.17 11.28 20.66
N SER A 867 22.28 12.26 20.86
CA SER A 867 21.65 12.55 22.16
C SER A 867 20.61 11.51 22.55
N LYS A 868 19.81 11.04 21.57
CA LYS A 868 18.82 9.97 21.76
C LYS A 868 19.49 8.63 22.06
N ALA A 869 20.47 8.23 21.25
CA ALA A 869 21.21 6.99 21.48
C ALA A 869 21.93 6.98 22.85
N PHE A 870 22.42 8.14 23.30
CA PHE A 870 23.02 8.25 24.62
C PHE A 870 21.99 8.13 25.75
N PHE A 871 20.84 8.77 25.63
CA PHE A 871 19.71 8.59 26.55
C PHE A 871 19.32 7.11 26.65
N ASP A 872 19.10 6.43 25.53
CA ASP A 872 18.75 5.00 25.50
C ASP A 872 19.80 4.15 26.22
N SER A 873 21.09 4.45 26.03
CA SER A 873 22.18 3.71 26.67
C SER A 873 22.26 3.89 28.20
N LEU A 874 21.65 4.95 28.75
CA LEU A 874 21.63 5.20 30.20
C LEU A 874 20.50 4.44 30.90
N LEU A 875 19.41 4.12 30.20
CA LEU A 875 18.24 3.43 30.76
C LEU A 875 18.63 2.05 31.29
N ASP A 876 19.32 1.24 30.47
CA ASP A 876 19.72 -0.11 30.86
C ASP A 876 20.75 -0.08 32.00
N ARG A 877 21.60 0.97 32.06
CA ARG A 877 22.62 1.14 33.11
C ARG A 877 22.03 1.56 34.46
N VAL A 878 21.01 2.42 34.45
CA VAL A 878 20.37 2.87 35.68
C VAL A 878 19.42 1.81 36.24
N GLU A 879 18.83 0.97 35.40
CA GLU A 879 18.01 -0.16 35.84
C GLU A 879 18.82 -1.11 36.73
N ALA A 880 20.03 -1.48 36.30
CA ALA A 880 20.96 -2.25 37.12
C ALA A 880 21.30 -1.52 38.44
N LEU A 881 21.55 -0.21 38.38
CA LEU A 881 21.88 0.57 39.58
C LEU A 881 20.69 0.75 40.54
N LEU A 882 19.46 0.83 40.04
CA LEU A 882 18.25 0.92 40.85
C LEU A 882 17.98 -0.37 41.61
N HIS A 883 18.35 -1.52 41.04
CA HIS A 883 18.32 -2.82 41.72
C HIS A 883 19.37 -2.89 42.84
N ASP A 884 20.58 -2.38 42.59
CA ASP A 884 21.70 -2.50 43.52
C ASP A 884 21.68 -1.43 44.63
N ASN A 885 21.29 -0.19 44.32
CA ASN A 885 21.32 0.94 45.25
C ASN A 885 20.33 2.06 44.83
N SER A 886 19.04 1.83 45.09
CA SER A 886 17.95 2.75 44.74
C SER A 886 18.07 4.13 45.40
N ASP A 887 18.41 4.18 46.69
CA ASP A 887 18.52 5.43 47.46
C ASP A 887 19.57 6.37 46.87
N LEU A 888 20.73 5.82 46.46
CA LEU A 888 21.78 6.59 45.81
C LEU A 888 21.27 7.30 44.54
N VAL A 889 20.51 6.59 43.69
CA VAL A 889 19.97 7.14 42.44
C VAL A 889 19.02 8.29 42.74
N TRP A 890 18.07 8.05 43.64
CA TRP A 890 16.99 8.98 43.93
C TRP A 890 17.46 10.24 44.68
N GLU A 891 18.40 10.11 45.62
CA GLU A 891 19.03 11.26 46.27
C GLU A 891 19.83 12.11 45.27
N VAL A 892 20.60 11.47 44.39
CA VAL A 892 21.39 12.16 43.38
C VAL A 892 20.51 12.89 42.38
N VAL A 893 19.43 12.26 41.92
CA VAL A 893 18.44 12.88 41.02
C VAL A 893 17.81 14.11 41.69
N GLU A 894 17.42 14.02 42.97
CA GLU A 894 16.81 15.13 43.70
C GLU A 894 17.81 16.29 43.92
N TYR A 895 19.05 15.97 44.28
CA TYR A 895 20.09 16.99 44.42
C TYR A 895 20.42 17.63 43.06
N TYR A 896 20.40 16.84 41.98
CA TYR A 896 20.70 17.31 40.62
C TYR A 896 19.73 18.39 40.17
N ILE A 897 18.41 18.16 40.31
CA ILE A 897 17.40 19.13 39.86
C ILE A 897 17.54 20.49 40.57
N HIS A 898 17.95 20.51 41.84
CA HIS A 898 18.11 21.73 42.63
C HIS A 898 19.45 22.45 42.42
N ASN A 899 20.51 21.73 42.02
CA ASN A 899 21.88 22.25 42.05
C ASN A 899 22.59 22.26 40.68
N GLN A 900 21.92 21.87 39.61
CA GLN A 900 22.46 21.94 38.24
C GLN A 900 22.79 23.38 37.80
N TRP A 901 23.93 23.56 37.10
CA TRP A 901 24.28 24.82 36.48
C TRP A 901 23.64 25.00 35.10
N LYS A 902 23.05 26.16 34.80
CA LYS A 902 22.25 26.36 33.58
C LYS A 902 23.02 26.16 32.26
N THR A 903 24.28 26.62 32.20
CA THR A 903 25.09 26.65 30.97
C THR A 903 26.02 25.46 30.76
N ALA A 904 26.13 24.53 31.72
CA ALA A 904 27.00 23.36 31.62
C ALA A 904 26.34 22.12 32.24
N THR A 905 26.67 20.91 31.80
CA THR A 905 26.21 19.64 32.40
C THR A 905 26.79 19.38 33.79
N SER A 906 27.63 20.27 34.29
CA SER A 906 28.28 20.11 35.57
C SER A 906 27.34 20.42 36.74
N LEU A 907 27.35 19.53 37.73
CA LEU A 907 26.70 19.69 39.02
C LEU A 907 27.64 20.41 39.99
N ILE A 908 27.08 21.20 40.91
CA ILE A 908 27.84 22.12 41.76
C ILE A 908 27.83 21.65 43.20
N PHE A 909 29.01 21.71 43.82
CA PHE A 909 29.21 21.42 45.22
C PHE A 909 29.90 22.62 45.87
N ARG A 910 29.24 23.25 46.83
CA ARG A 910 29.64 24.57 47.34
C ARG A 910 30.62 24.50 48.51
N ASP A 911 30.58 23.42 49.28
CA ASP A 911 31.34 23.29 50.53
C ASP A 911 32.22 22.03 50.55
N PRO A 912 33.56 22.16 50.56
CA PRO A 912 34.48 21.03 50.66
C PRO A 912 34.46 20.32 52.02
N GLN A 913 33.89 20.92 53.07
CA GLN A 913 33.72 20.28 54.38
C GLN A 913 32.48 19.38 54.43
N LYS A 914 31.56 19.50 53.46
CA LYS A 914 30.40 18.61 53.28
C LYS A 914 30.49 17.86 51.95
N PRO A 915 31.44 16.91 51.79
CA PRO A 915 31.71 16.25 50.51
C PRO A 915 30.75 15.10 50.19
N GLU A 916 29.82 14.75 51.09
CA GLU A 916 28.95 13.57 50.99
C GLU A 916 28.22 13.48 49.66
N MET A 917 27.57 14.56 49.24
CA MET A 917 26.85 14.58 47.96
C MET A 917 27.77 14.55 46.75
N ALA A 918 28.97 15.13 46.86
CA ALA A 918 29.98 15.02 45.80
C ALA A 918 30.50 13.58 45.66
N LYS A 919 30.66 12.86 46.78
CA LYS A 919 31.01 11.43 46.80
C LYS A 919 29.89 10.58 46.21
N LYS A 920 28.64 10.77 46.65
CA LYS A 920 27.47 10.05 46.11
C LYS A 920 27.30 10.30 44.60
N TYR A 921 27.49 11.53 44.12
CA TYR A 921 27.44 11.82 42.68
C TYR A 921 28.58 11.17 41.88
N LEU A 922 29.81 11.13 42.42
CA LEU A 922 30.91 10.39 41.79
C LEU A 922 30.62 8.89 41.72
N GLN A 923 30.14 8.31 42.82
CA GLN A 923 29.75 6.90 42.88
C GLN A 923 28.64 6.58 41.88
N PHE A 924 27.65 7.46 41.74
CA PHE A 924 26.58 7.33 40.75
C PHE A 924 27.14 7.32 39.32
N LEU A 925 28.02 8.27 38.97
CA LEU A 925 28.62 8.32 37.62
C LEU A 925 29.52 7.11 37.34
N GLU A 926 30.31 6.67 38.32
CA GLU A 926 31.16 5.47 38.20
C GLU A 926 30.31 4.20 37.99
N SER A 927 29.21 4.07 38.73
CA SER A 927 28.27 2.94 38.62
C SER A 927 27.50 2.93 37.30
N LEU A 928 27.24 4.11 36.71
CA LEU A 928 26.74 4.24 35.34
C LEU A 928 27.82 3.98 34.27
N GLY A 929 29.01 3.54 34.64
CA GLY A 929 30.09 3.17 33.73
C GLY A 929 30.91 4.36 33.21
N PHE A 930 30.90 5.51 33.89
CA PHE A 930 31.76 6.66 33.56
C PHE A 930 33.01 6.68 34.46
N PRO A 931 34.18 6.24 33.96
CA PRO A 931 35.40 6.29 34.76
C PRO A 931 35.84 7.73 35.01
N ARG A 932 36.63 7.96 36.07
CA ARG A 932 37.12 9.31 36.47
C ARG A 932 37.78 10.11 35.33
N ARG A 933 38.42 9.43 34.38
CA ARG A 933 39.03 10.04 33.17
C ARG A 933 38.04 10.70 32.20
N SER A 934 36.77 10.28 32.23
CA SER A 934 35.69 10.88 31.43
C SER A 934 34.94 11.99 32.17
N LEU A 935 35.45 12.42 33.32
CA LEU A 935 34.85 13.48 34.13
C LEU A 935 35.65 14.78 33.99
N SER A 936 34.92 15.87 33.77
CA SER A 936 35.44 17.22 33.86
C SER A 936 35.27 17.74 35.28
N LEU A 937 36.38 17.79 36.01
CA LEU A 937 36.47 18.40 37.33
C LEU A 937 36.99 19.82 37.18
N THR A 938 36.15 20.80 37.49
CA THR A 938 36.57 22.22 37.46
C THR A 938 36.30 22.93 38.77
N ASN A 939 37.15 23.89 39.12
CA ASN A 939 37.04 24.67 40.34
C ASN A 939 37.15 26.17 40.02
N ARG A 940 36.44 27.00 40.81
CA ARG A 940 36.34 28.45 40.57
C ARG A 940 37.39 29.26 41.34
N ASP A 941 38.32 28.61 42.05
CA ASP A 941 39.47 29.27 42.67
C ASP A 941 40.55 29.56 41.62
N VAL A 942 40.92 30.84 41.49
CA VAL A 942 41.84 31.35 40.47
C VAL A 942 43.30 31.27 40.94
N ARG A 943 43.57 30.90 42.21
CA ARG A 943 44.94 30.80 42.75
C ARG A 943 45.67 29.58 42.21
N ASP A 944 46.92 29.75 41.76
CA ASP A 944 47.76 28.64 41.25
C ASP A 944 47.97 27.51 42.26
N ARG A 945 48.04 27.84 43.56
CA ARG A 945 48.04 26.88 44.68
C ARG A 945 46.81 27.11 45.57
N SER A 946 45.69 26.47 45.22
CA SER A 946 44.44 26.58 45.97
C SER A 946 44.38 25.56 47.12
N PRO A 947 44.18 25.98 48.39
CA PRO A 947 43.94 25.05 49.50
C PRO A 947 42.62 24.29 49.33
N TYR A 948 41.63 24.88 48.66
CA TYR A 948 40.33 24.25 48.40
C TYR A 948 40.42 23.14 47.34
N ARG A 949 41.26 23.31 46.29
CA ARG A 949 41.53 22.22 45.33
C ARG A 949 42.23 21.05 46.01
N ALA A 950 43.19 21.31 46.89
CA ALA A 950 43.84 20.27 47.68
C ALA A 950 42.85 19.55 48.62
N LEU A 951 41.95 20.31 49.27
CA LEU A 951 40.93 19.76 50.15
C LEU A 951 39.90 18.91 49.39
N TRP A 952 39.40 19.36 48.24
CA TRP A 952 38.52 18.58 47.37
C TRP A 952 39.20 17.30 46.86
N LYS A 953 40.49 17.37 46.49
CA LYS A 953 41.26 16.17 46.10
C LYS A 953 41.36 15.15 47.24
N LYS A 954 41.65 15.62 48.46
CA LYS A 954 41.72 14.76 49.66
C LYS A 954 40.36 14.14 49.98
N GLN A 955 39.29 14.94 49.97
CA GLN A 955 37.95 14.48 50.35
C GLN A 955 37.33 13.52 49.34
N LEU A 956 37.62 13.67 48.04
CA LEU A 956 37.08 12.82 46.98
C LEU A 956 38.01 11.64 46.62
N GLY A 957 39.13 11.49 47.31
CA GLY A 957 40.11 10.43 47.04
C GLY A 957 40.68 10.50 45.61
N LEU A 958 40.92 11.71 45.11
CA LEU A 958 41.46 11.95 43.77
C LEU A 958 42.99 11.84 43.76
N THR A 959 43.54 11.20 42.73
CA THR A 959 44.98 10.95 42.60
C THR A 959 45.71 12.10 41.91
N TYR A 960 47.04 11.98 41.75
CA TYR A 960 47.83 12.94 40.97
C TYR A 960 47.41 13.01 39.49
N ARG A 961 46.80 11.93 38.96
CA ARG A 961 46.32 11.85 37.57
C ARG A 961 45.00 12.61 37.33
N ASP A 962 44.23 12.84 38.39
CA ASP A 962 42.94 13.53 38.33
C ASP A 962 43.16 15.05 38.44
N THR A 963 43.09 15.74 37.30
CA THR A 963 43.41 17.18 37.22
C THR A 963 42.14 18.02 37.37
N ILE A 964 42.08 18.86 38.41
CA ILE A 964 40.99 19.84 38.60
C ILE A 964 41.37 21.13 37.86
N LYS A 965 40.73 21.38 36.70
CA LYS A 965 40.99 22.57 35.88
C LYS A 965 40.39 23.84 36.52
N ILE A 966 41.01 24.98 36.27
CA ILE A 966 40.49 26.29 36.71
C ILE A 966 39.40 26.75 35.74
N ARG A 967 38.24 27.15 36.25
CA ARG A 967 37.15 27.71 35.44
C ARG A 967 37.15 29.24 35.54
N ALA A 968 37.39 29.92 34.42
CA ALA A 968 37.37 31.38 34.34
C ALA A 968 35.98 31.96 34.67
N PRO A 969 35.88 33.15 35.31
CA PRO A 969 34.60 33.76 35.65
C PRO A 969 33.82 34.17 34.40
N ALA A 970 32.50 33.93 34.40
CA ALA A 970 31.61 34.27 33.27
C ALA A 970 31.50 35.79 33.01
N ASN A 971 31.84 36.63 33.99
CA ASN A 971 31.90 38.09 33.85
C ASN A 971 33.31 38.56 34.22
N LYS A 972 33.96 39.31 33.32
CA LYS A 972 35.32 39.86 33.49
C LYS A 972 35.46 40.81 34.69
N HIS A 973 34.36 41.29 35.29
CA HIS A 973 34.35 42.34 36.33
C HIS A 973 33.95 41.89 37.75
N ARG A 974 33.86 40.59 38.04
CA ARG A 974 33.62 40.10 39.41
C ARG A 974 34.58 38.95 39.75
N LYS A 975 35.68 39.26 40.45
CA LYS A 975 36.52 38.27 41.14
C LYS A 975 35.77 37.78 42.39
N VAL A 976 34.77 36.93 42.21
CA VAL A 976 34.14 36.22 43.33
C VAL A 976 34.95 34.95 43.54
N GLU A 977 35.77 34.94 44.59
CA GLU A 977 36.44 33.72 45.08
C GLU A 977 35.37 32.75 45.57
N ALA A 978 35.24 31.58 44.94
CA ALA A 978 34.23 30.60 45.31
C ALA A 978 34.85 29.23 45.51
N ARG A 979 34.55 28.60 46.65
CA ARG A 979 35.00 27.25 47.06
C ARG A 979 34.41 26.11 46.22
N TRP A 980 33.73 26.42 45.13
CA TRP A 980 32.83 25.52 44.43
C TRP A 980 33.58 24.53 43.54
N LEU A 981 33.21 23.26 43.66
CA LEU A 981 33.60 22.20 42.74
C LEU A 981 32.47 21.95 41.74
N PHE A 982 32.84 21.77 40.48
CA PHE A 982 31.95 21.37 39.41
C PHE A 982 32.37 20.00 38.90
N ILE A 983 31.43 19.05 38.90
CA ILE A 983 31.63 17.71 38.36
C ILE A 983 30.69 17.54 37.17
N GLY A 984 31.22 17.32 35.97
CA GLY A 984 30.44 17.04 34.76
C GLY A 984 31.07 15.94 33.91
N LEU A 985 30.32 15.46 32.91
CA LEU A 985 30.83 14.51 31.91
C LEU A 985 31.60 15.27 30.82
N ASP A 986 32.79 14.77 30.47
CA ASP A 986 33.63 15.29 29.38
C ASP A 986 33.50 14.36 28.16
N PHE A 987 32.90 14.86 27.08
CA PHE A 987 32.73 14.10 25.84
C PHE A 987 33.81 14.55 24.84
N VAL A 988 34.94 13.84 24.83
CA VAL A 988 36.02 14.07 23.87
C VAL A 988 35.47 13.87 22.44
N ASN A 989 35.48 14.93 21.62
CA ASN A 989 34.97 15.05 20.24
C ASN A 989 33.56 15.67 20.03
N ASP A 990 32.85 16.12 21.06
CA ASP A 990 31.67 16.98 20.83
C ASP A 990 32.17 18.40 20.49
N SER A 991 31.94 18.87 19.26
CA SER A 991 32.28 20.24 18.87
C SER A 991 31.57 21.25 19.79
N GLU A 992 32.11 22.45 20.03
CA GLU A 992 31.46 23.45 20.92
C GLU A 992 30.03 23.83 20.47
N ARG A 993 29.67 23.55 19.20
CA ARG A 993 28.30 23.69 18.66
C ARG A 993 27.41 22.46 18.88
N ASP A 994 27.98 21.28 19.14
CA ASP A 994 27.30 19.99 19.38
C ASP A 994 27.37 19.56 20.86
N GLN A 995 26.74 20.30 21.77
CA GLN A 995 26.50 19.86 23.17
C GLN A 995 25.49 18.68 23.27
N SER A 996 25.52 17.77 22.30
CA SER A 996 24.43 16.86 21.95
C SER A 996 24.23 15.75 22.98
N ARG A 997 25.29 15.03 23.38
CA ARG A 997 25.20 13.96 24.40
C ARG A 997 24.95 14.50 25.80
N SER A 998 25.52 15.67 26.07
CA SER A 998 25.30 16.42 27.31
C SER A 998 23.81 16.72 27.53
N PHE A 999 23.07 17.00 26.45
CA PHE A 999 21.64 17.22 26.47
C PHE A 999 20.85 15.95 26.79
N GLY A 1000 21.26 14.81 26.21
CA GLY A 1000 20.70 13.49 26.52
C GLY A 1000 20.80 13.13 28.02
N PHE A 1001 21.94 13.43 28.65
CA PHE A 1001 22.11 13.23 30.10
C PHE A 1001 21.17 14.10 30.95
N ARG A 1002 20.99 15.38 30.57
CA ARG A 1002 20.07 16.26 31.30
C ARG A 1002 18.63 15.79 31.19
N TYR A 1003 18.24 15.39 29.97
CA TYR A 1003 16.91 14.84 29.73
C TYR A 1003 16.67 13.60 30.58
N PHE A 1004 17.62 12.66 30.59
CA PHE A 1004 17.60 11.48 31.45
C PHE A 1004 17.37 11.83 32.93
N MET A 1005 18.18 12.71 33.51
CA MET A 1005 18.06 13.08 34.94
C MET A 1005 16.72 13.75 35.27
N VAL A 1006 16.21 14.62 34.39
CA VAL A 1006 14.92 15.29 34.61
C VAL A 1006 13.75 14.31 34.41
N MET A 1007 13.83 13.40 33.43
CA MET A 1007 12.80 12.37 33.23
C MET A 1007 12.71 11.41 34.42
N LEU A 1008 13.85 11.00 35.01
CA LEU A 1008 13.84 10.25 36.26
C LEU A 1008 13.18 11.05 37.39
N ALA A 1009 13.51 12.35 37.54
CA ALA A 1009 12.91 13.20 38.56
C ALA A 1009 11.39 13.40 38.38
N MET A 1010 10.92 13.43 37.12
CA MET A 1010 9.50 13.50 36.78
C MET A 1010 8.79 12.19 37.13
N ALA A 1011 9.42 11.05 36.87
CA ALA A 1011 8.85 9.72 37.12
C ALA A 1011 9.02 9.22 38.57
N ALA A 1012 9.82 9.92 39.38
CA ALA A 1012 10.13 9.54 40.77
C ALA A 1012 8.91 9.21 41.65
N PRO A 1013 7.78 9.95 41.59
CA PRO A 1013 6.61 9.66 42.43
C PRO A 1013 5.98 8.28 42.18
N VAL A 1014 6.15 7.73 40.97
CA VAL A 1014 5.52 6.46 40.54
C VAL A 1014 6.52 5.30 40.50
N LEU A 1015 7.82 5.61 40.32
CA LEU A 1015 8.88 4.60 40.19
C LEU A 1015 9.65 4.32 41.49
N ARG A 1016 9.48 5.13 42.55
CA ARG A 1016 10.06 4.84 43.87
C ARG A 1016 9.27 3.72 44.58
N PRO A 1017 9.92 2.69 45.14
CA PRO A 1017 9.26 1.69 45.98
C PRO A 1017 8.65 2.32 47.24
N GLU A 1018 7.44 1.93 47.62
CA GLU A 1018 6.62 2.55 48.69
C GLU A 1018 7.17 2.45 50.14
N GLN A 1019 8.39 1.97 50.37
CA GLN A 1019 8.93 1.84 51.74
C GLN A 1019 9.41 3.16 52.38
N THR A 1020 9.22 4.31 51.74
CA THR A 1020 9.51 5.63 52.32
C THR A 1020 8.34 6.61 52.17
N VAL A 1021 7.10 6.12 52.23
CA VAL A 1021 5.89 6.98 52.17
C VAL A 1021 5.58 7.67 53.52
N GLY A 1022 6.34 7.38 54.58
CA GLY A 1022 6.29 8.14 55.83
C GLY A 1022 6.74 9.60 55.70
N ASP A 1023 7.63 9.91 54.75
CA ASP A 1023 8.31 11.22 54.69
C ASP A 1023 7.88 12.10 53.51
N ALA A 1024 7.11 11.57 52.54
CA ALA A 1024 6.72 12.34 51.35
C ALA A 1024 5.69 13.44 51.68
N HIS A 1025 4.85 13.23 52.70
CA HIS A 1025 3.94 14.25 53.19
C HIS A 1025 4.66 15.34 54.03
N GLU A 1026 5.83 15.04 54.61
CA GLU A 1026 6.64 16.02 55.36
C GLU A 1026 7.65 16.77 54.47
N GLN A 1027 8.14 16.17 53.37
CA GLN A 1027 9.12 16.85 52.48
C GLN A 1027 8.51 17.92 51.56
N LEU A 1028 7.19 17.91 51.33
CA LEU A 1028 6.48 19.02 50.68
C LEU A 1028 6.41 20.28 51.56
N MET A 1029 6.67 20.17 52.87
CA MET A 1029 6.62 21.29 53.82
C MET A 1029 7.97 21.99 54.05
N TRP A 1030 9.11 21.39 53.67
CA TRP A 1030 10.43 22.01 53.88
C TRP A 1030 10.91 22.97 52.79
N ALA A 1031 10.14 23.18 51.72
CA ALA A 1031 10.49 24.15 50.69
C ALA A 1031 10.13 25.62 51.04
N SER A 1032 9.49 25.89 52.20
CA SER A 1032 9.11 27.26 52.60
C SER A 1032 9.93 27.88 53.74
N SER A 1033 10.80 27.11 54.41
CA SER A 1033 11.55 27.61 55.57
C SER A 1033 13.02 27.19 55.54
N ASP A 1034 13.80 27.78 54.64
CA ASP A 1034 15.23 27.98 54.89
C ASP A 1034 15.75 29.18 54.09
N LYS A 1035 15.41 30.38 54.58
CA LYS A 1035 16.30 31.54 54.44
C LYS A 1035 17.50 31.30 55.35
N SER A 1036 18.40 30.38 54.98
CA SER A 1036 19.71 30.33 55.60
C SER A 1036 20.50 31.55 55.10
N SER A 1037 20.59 32.55 55.97
CA SER A 1037 21.54 33.65 55.90
C SER A 1037 22.90 33.19 55.39
N GLU A 1038 23.44 33.89 54.38
CA GLU A 1038 24.83 33.73 53.93
C GLU A 1038 25.79 34.00 55.11
N PRO A 1039 26.67 33.06 55.49
CA PRO A 1039 27.84 33.38 56.27
C PRO A 1039 29.09 33.28 55.37
N GLY A 1040 29.80 34.40 55.23
CA GLY A 1040 31.20 34.37 54.79
C GLY A 1040 31.51 35.15 53.51
N VAL A 1041 31.15 36.42 53.45
CA VAL A 1041 31.99 37.41 52.76
C VAL A 1041 32.89 38.03 53.83
N VAL A 1042 34.16 37.64 53.86
CA VAL A 1042 35.17 38.37 54.63
C VAL A 1042 35.57 39.58 53.78
N PRO A 1043 35.38 40.83 54.24
CA PRO A 1043 35.92 41.99 53.56
C PRO A 1043 37.44 42.02 53.74
N ALA A 1044 38.17 42.17 52.65
CA ALA A 1044 39.61 42.41 52.71
C ALA A 1044 39.89 43.84 53.21
N ALA A 1045 40.73 43.95 54.23
CA ALA A 1045 41.64 45.07 54.40
C ALA A 1045 42.96 44.72 53.72
#